data_AF-A0AAJ2PQM6-F1
#
_entry.id   AF-A0AAJ2PQM6-F1
#
_cell.length_a   1.000
_cell.length_b   1.000
_cell.length_c   1.000
_cell.angle_alpha   90.00
_cell.angle_beta   90.00
_cell.angle_gamma   90.00
#
_symmetry.space_group_name_H-M   'P 1'
#
loop_
_entity.id
_entity.type
_entity.pdbx_description
1 polymer ?
#
loop_
_entity_poly.entity_id
_entity_poly.type
_entity_poly.pdbx_seq_one_letter_code
_entity_poly.pdbx_strand_id
1 'polypeptide(L)'
;MRTSEEIYHRVRWDARFDPARFVLGVLQRNAAPKRVPLPAFVPGGEIPWHRVLFFEADGETVWDRATGVDRIDATEAGRVREARLLRAPFFTARTPHAWDGEEWVPSTRSPRAVPPEPGSEGVRVLTWNTLWDRYDADLIDSAGRRPLLLRALREAEVDVIALQEVEAELLAMLLREPWVRAGWTLGTDPRGRDVDACGLLLLSRLPVREAAFHALGPHKAVTSVVVDTATRPLVVAATHLSSDHSENGAGRRAAELARITEGLAALDADLVLLGDFNDGGDTPQVTLGMRDAWSETHGPDDGTPTFDPGANPLAAVSSLTGRASRLDRVLVRGQGLGVRSAELYGDAPSPDGLYVSDHYGVRAEVGPDAPDTAFACLDVRPTARTALAWLPPEELWPPLQDIRREHDPQIHRWPPHVNLLFGFVPEHAFEQAASVLTRATTAPFDARLEGVHWFGHRDDATVWLDPAAAGEKPWAELHGTLVRHFPRCRGRHEGFTPHLSLGRATDPNTLAAACAARLTPMPVKVGELALLSRRGDEPMRVRGTVSLGTGEVRWREEPALYEGGGGDEVGGVDVAGRVTRLVADAFPDGVVHVVGSRRMGCALPGADLDLVAALPGTVEPAAVQAKLSAVTHEACDVREVVGARVPGLRLRFDGLDVDLAVVATGSLDPTKAVDRRAELGEAAAVALSAVSDAEAVLASAGSHGPAFAGLARQVKAWAKARGLDSAPFGGLPGLAWSVLAARTASEAGGLPPADLLRHFFATWAAWDWREPVGRLVEPVRGLVGTSGGLPLTIATPSAPVRPCTDQVTTGMRDLITQELFRAWELLEEGSAFSGLLTPPPLHRRHAAWAVVTVDGGADGIADEGRVRGRMRALITDLAEAAPDCHAWPRPFTTAPARYAIGLGLTPPTAADLTAVAERRLRGLAGVTLTRAEGGEVPTLR
;
A
#
# COMPACT_ATOMS: atom_id res chain seq x y z
N MET A 1 -39.20 9.31 -2.90
CA MET A 1 -38.45 10.57 -2.70
C MET A 1 -37.56 10.36 -1.49
N ARG A 2 -36.25 10.45 -1.66
CA ARG A 2 -35.25 10.32 -0.59
C ARG A 2 -35.40 11.43 0.45
N THR A 3 -34.86 11.21 1.64
CA THR A 3 -34.73 12.24 2.68
C THR A 3 -33.60 13.22 2.35
N SER A 4 -33.59 14.39 3.00
CA SER A 4 -32.49 15.36 2.84
C SER A 4 -31.13 14.81 3.29
N GLU A 5 -31.12 13.87 4.24
CA GLU A 5 -29.91 13.21 4.73
C GLU A 5 -29.39 12.21 3.69
N GLU A 6 -30.28 11.40 3.10
CA GLU A 6 -29.92 10.48 2.01
C GLU A 6 -29.40 11.23 0.77
N ILE A 7 -30.02 12.35 0.39
CA ILE A 7 -29.54 13.18 -0.73
C ILE A 7 -28.16 13.78 -0.42
N TYR A 8 -27.97 14.26 0.80
CA TYR A 8 -26.67 14.78 1.23
C TYR A 8 -25.57 13.71 1.14
N HIS A 9 -25.81 12.51 1.68
CA HIS A 9 -24.85 11.41 1.64
C HIS A 9 -24.61 10.93 0.22
N ARG A 10 -25.66 10.85 -0.60
CA ARG A 10 -25.54 10.51 -2.02
C ARG A 10 -24.62 11.49 -2.73
N VAL A 11 -24.88 12.79 -2.64
CA VAL A 11 -24.05 13.80 -3.31
C VAL A 11 -22.61 13.81 -2.78
N ARG A 12 -22.41 13.60 -1.47
CA ARG A 12 -21.10 13.68 -0.84
C ARG A 12 -20.18 12.48 -1.15
N TRP A 13 -20.76 11.30 -1.36
CA TRP A 13 -20.00 10.04 -1.44
C TRP A 13 -20.13 9.31 -2.77
N ASP A 14 -21.10 9.67 -3.63
CA ASP A 14 -21.21 9.11 -4.98
C ASP A 14 -20.30 9.88 -5.93
N ALA A 15 -19.27 9.19 -6.43
CA ALA A 15 -18.23 9.76 -7.30
C ALA A 15 -18.75 10.37 -8.61
N ARG A 16 -20.02 10.12 -8.97
CA ARG A 16 -20.66 10.73 -10.14
C ARG A 16 -21.05 12.19 -9.91
N PHE A 17 -21.08 12.68 -8.66
CA PHE A 17 -21.46 14.05 -8.32
C PHE A 17 -20.27 14.83 -7.73
N ASP A 18 -20.18 16.12 -8.07
CA ASP A 18 -19.24 17.05 -7.44
C ASP A 18 -19.96 17.83 -6.34
N PRO A 19 -19.69 17.56 -5.04
CA PRO A 19 -20.33 18.27 -3.93
C PRO A 19 -20.23 19.80 -4.01
N ALA A 20 -19.18 20.34 -4.62
CA ALA A 20 -18.98 21.79 -4.75
C ALA A 20 -20.03 22.46 -5.65
N ARG A 21 -20.67 21.69 -6.54
CA ARG A 21 -21.72 22.19 -7.45
C ARG A 21 -23.10 22.22 -6.82
N PHE A 22 -23.23 21.75 -5.57
CA PHE A 22 -24.50 21.66 -4.85
C PHE A 22 -24.67 22.75 -3.80
N VAL A 23 -25.90 23.23 -3.68
CA VAL A 23 -26.35 24.22 -2.70
C VAL A 23 -27.59 23.69 -2.00
N LEU A 24 -27.62 23.77 -0.66
CA LEU A 24 -28.79 23.47 0.14
C LEU A 24 -29.57 24.75 0.44
N GLY A 25 -30.89 24.70 0.27
CA GLY A 25 -31.80 25.70 0.81
C GLY A 25 -32.19 25.36 2.24
N VAL A 26 -31.90 26.23 3.20
CA VAL A 26 -32.20 26.02 4.62
C VAL A 26 -33.25 27.02 5.10
N LEU A 27 -34.25 26.54 5.83
CA LEU A 27 -35.31 27.37 6.41
C LEU A 27 -34.75 28.38 7.42
N GLN A 28 -35.08 29.66 7.23
CA GLN A 28 -34.86 30.74 8.19
C GLN A 28 -36.20 31.29 8.68
N ARG A 29 -36.28 31.72 9.94
CA ARG A 29 -37.49 32.35 10.48
C ARG A 29 -37.67 33.73 9.85
N ASN A 30 -38.85 33.99 9.28
CA ASN A 30 -39.27 35.29 8.74
C ASN A 30 -38.37 35.85 7.62
N ALA A 31 -37.66 35.00 6.88
CA ALA A 31 -36.82 35.38 5.75
C ALA A 31 -36.89 34.30 4.64
N ALA A 32 -36.41 34.65 3.44
CA ALA A 32 -36.25 33.67 2.37
C ALA A 32 -35.25 32.57 2.77
N PRO A 33 -35.36 31.35 2.21
CA PRO A 33 -34.44 30.25 2.52
C PRO A 33 -32.96 30.65 2.31
N LYS A 34 -32.11 30.37 3.31
CA LYS A 34 -30.67 30.60 3.21
C LYS A 34 -30.06 29.54 2.31
N ARG A 35 -29.33 29.98 1.29
CA ARG A 35 -28.57 29.10 0.39
C ARG A 35 -27.19 28.84 0.99
N VAL A 36 -26.88 27.57 1.24
CA VAL A 36 -25.64 27.12 1.87
C VAL A 36 -24.94 26.15 0.91
N PRO A 37 -23.70 26.43 0.47
CA PRO A 37 -22.93 25.46 -0.33
C PRO A 37 -22.80 24.12 0.41
N LEU A 38 -22.96 23.00 -0.29
CA LEU A 38 -22.93 21.69 0.33
C LEU A 38 -21.63 21.33 1.05
N PRO A 39 -20.43 21.73 0.56
CA PRO A 39 -19.19 21.51 1.30
C PRO A 39 -19.15 22.24 2.65
N ALA A 40 -19.87 23.37 2.78
CA ALA A 40 -19.94 24.15 4.01
C ALA A 40 -20.99 23.62 5.02
N PHE A 41 -21.76 22.60 4.65
CA PHE A 41 -22.77 22.00 5.52
C PHE A 41 -22.19 20.87 6.37
N VAL A 42 -22.32 20.99 7.69
CA VAL A 42 -21.84 20.02 8.69
C VAL A 42 -23.02 19.16 9.19
N PRO A 43 -23.05 17.84 8.93
CA PRO A 43 -24.06 16.93 9.44
C PRO A 43 -24.07 16.91 10.98
N GLY A 44 -25.25 16.94 11.59
CA GLY A 44 -25.40 16.94 13.04
C GLY A 44 -24.96 18.23 13.75
N GLY A 45 -24.62 19.30 13.01
CA GLY A 45 -24.27 20.61 13.54
C GLY A 45 -25.48 21.49 13.88
N GLU A 46 -25.29 22.82 13.86
CA GLU A 46 -26.34 23.81 14.24
C GLU A 46 -27.59 23.80 13.35
N ILE A 47 -27.53 23.18 12.17
CA ILE A 47 -28.64 23.10 11.21
C ILE A 47 -29.20 21.67 11.19
N PRO A 48 -30.36 21.42 11.82
CA PRO A 48 -31.01 20.12 11.80
C PRO A 48 -31.54 19.76 10.40
N TRP A 49 -31.57 18.47 10.06
CA TRP A 49 -32.04 17.97 8.76
C TRP A 49 -33.47 18.42 8.39
N HIS A 50 -34.37 18.53 9.37
CA HIS A 50 -35.73 19.01 9.14
C HIS A 50 -35.80 20.49 8.69
N ARG A 51 -34.70 21.24 8.72
CA ARG A 51 -34.64 22.60 8.17
C ARG A 51 -34.14 22.67 6.72
N VAL A 52 -33.65 21.58 6.13
CA VAL A 52 -33.24 21.55 4.73
C VAL A 52 -34.46 21.45 3.82
N LEU A 53 -34.72 22.47 3.02
CA LEU A 53 -35.90 22.57 2.16
C LEU A 53 -35.65 21.99 0.76
N PHE A 54 -34.50 22.26 0.16
CA PHE A 54 -34.16 21.80 -1.19
C PHE A 54 -32.66 21.61 -1.38
N PHE A 55 -32.28 20.86 -2.42
CA PHE A 55 -30.94 20.82 -2.99
C PHE A 55 -31.02 21.32 -4.43
N GLU A 56 -30.08 22.20 -4.77
CA GLU A 56 -29.86 22.67 -6.13
C GLU A 56 -28.46 22.28 -6.59
N ALA A 57 -28.32 21.94 -7.86
CA ALA A 57 -27.04 21.74 -8.53
C ALA A 57 -27.03 22.55 -9.82
N ASP A 58 -25.97 23.30 -10.10
CA ASP A 58 -25.86 24.14 -11.31
C ASP A 58 -27.06 25.08 -11.58
N GLY A 59 -27.72 25.55 -10.52
CA GLY A 59 -28.93 26.38 -10.62
C GLY A 59 -30.22 25.60 -10.91
N GLU A 60 -30.16 24.27 -10.96
CA GLU A 60 -31.30 23.36 -11.12
C GLU A 60 -31.69 22.73 -9.77
N THR A 61 -32.96 22.81 -9.38
CA THR A 61 -33.48 22.14 -8.16
C THR A 61 -33.53 20.63 -8.35
N VAL A 62 -32.58 19.89 -7.81
CA VAL A 62 -32.45 18.43 -7.97
C VAL A 62 -33.28 17.65 -6.95
N TRP A 63 -33.59 18.27 -5.82
CA TRP A 63 -34.46 17.71 -4.77
C TRP A 63 -35.16 18.85 -4.04
N ASP A 64 -36.47 18.73 -3.78
CA ASP A 64 -37.24 19.72 -3.03
C ASP A 64 -38.32 19.07 -2.17
N ARG A 65 -38.36 19.46 -0.89
CA ARG A 65 -39.23 18.86 0.11
C ARG A 65 -40.68 19.25 -0.03
N ALA A 66 -40.97 20.50 -0.40
CA ALA A 66 -42.34 21.01 -0.43
C ALA A 66 -43.10 20.51 -1.66
N THR A 67 -42.40 20.38 -2.79
CA THR A 67 -42.95 19.97 -4.08
C THR A 67 -42.83 18.46 -4.33
N GLY A 68 -41.99 17.76 -3.55
CA GLY A 68 -41.76 16.32 -3.69
C GLY A 68 -40.79 15.93 -4.81
N VAL A 69 -40.08 16.90 -5.38
CA VAL A 69 -39.12 16.67 -6.47
C VAL A 69 -37.92 15.89 -5.93
N ASP A 70 -37.55 14.81 -6.64
CA ASP A 70 -36.31 14.05 -6.44
C ASP A 70 -35.88 13.52 -7.82
N ARG A 71 -34.96 14.23 -8.45
CA ARG A 71 -34.44 13.91 -9.79
C ARG A 71 -32.93 13.72 -9.82
N ILE A 72 -32.30 13.51 -8.66
CA ILE A 72 -30.83 13.43 -8.55
C ILE A 72 -30.22 12.33 -9.43
N ASP A 73 -30.93 11.22 -9.69
CA ASP A 73 -30.41 10.17 -10.59
C ASP A 73 -30.71 10.44 -12.08
N ALA A 74 -31.64 11.34 -12.41
CA ALA A 74 -32.07 11.64 -13.78
C ALA A 74 -31.46 12.94 -14.35
N THR A 75 -30.97 13.81 -13.48
CA THR A 75 -30.33 15.08 -13.86
C THR A 75 -28.85 14.91 -14.17
N GLU A 76 -28.35 15.73 -15.10
CA GLU A 76 -26.91 15.91 -15.36
C GLU A 76 -26.31 17.01 -14.48
N ALA A 77 -27.16 17.78 -13.79
CA ALA A 77 -26.74 18.86 -12.91
C ALA A 77 -25.99 18.32 -11.70
N GLY A 78 -24.85 18.93 -11.39
CA GLY A 78 -23.96 18.52 -10.32
C GLY A 78 -23.11 17.30 -10.61
N ARG A 79 -23.21 16.69 -11.80
CA ARG A 79 -22.35 15.54 -12.15
C ARG A 79 -20.91 15.94 -12.43
N VAL A 80 -19.98 15.06 -12.08
CA VAL A 80 -18.56 15.18 -12.42
C VAL A 80 -18.42 14.98 -13.93
N ARG A 81 -17.99 16.03 -14.65
CA ARG A 81 -17.70 15.96 -16.10
C ARG A 81 -16.25 15.60 -16.38
N GLU A 82 -15.35 16.10 -15.55
CA GLU A 82 -13.94 15.75 -15.46
C GLU A 82 -13.61 15.56 -13.98
N ALA A 83 -12.93 14.47 -13.63
CA ALA A 83 -12.69 14.13 -12.24
C ALA A 83 -11.57 15.01 -11.67
N ARG A 84 -11.91 15.81 -10.65
CA ARG A 84 -10.99 16.75 -9.97
C ARG A 84 -9.64 16.13 -9.63
N LEU A 85 -8.54 16.86 -9.74
CA LEU A 85 -7.25 16.38 -9.24
C LEU A 85 -7.21 16.47 -7.71
N LEU A 86 -7.77 17.53 -7.12
CA LEU A 86 -7.79 17.76 -5.68
C LEU A 86 -9.05 17.17 -5.05
N ARG A 87 -9.05 15.86 -4.77
CA ARG A 87 -10.22 15.10 -4.31
C ARG A 87 -10.32 14.95 -2.78
N ALA A 88 -11.56 14.82 -2.30
CA ALA A 88 -11.87 14.33 -0.97
C ALA A 88 -11.43 12.85 -0.78
N PRO A 89 -11.20 12.37 0.45
CA PRO A 89 -11.43 13.06 1.73
C PRO A 89 -10.31 14.00 2.16
N PHE A 90 -9.12 13.91 1.54
CA PHE A 90 -8.00 14.74 1.92
C PHE A 90 -8.27 16.20 1.59
N PHE A 91 -8.58 16.53 0.34
CA PHE A 91 -8.83 17.90 -0.06
C PHE A 91 -10.30 18.29 0.15
N THR A 92 -10.53 19.39 0.86
CA THR A 92 -11.82 20.10 0.86
C THR A 92 -11.80 21.16 -0.23
N ALA A 93 -12.72 21.07 -1.19
CA ALA A 93 -12.88 22.05 -2.26
C ALA A 93 -12.89 23.50 -1.75
N ARG A 94 -12.20 24.38 -2.48
CA ARG A 94 -12.25 25.84 -2.34
C ARG A 94 -12.59 26.49 -3.67
N THR A 95 -13.15 27.69 -3.59
CA THR A 95 -13.51 28.49 -4.76
C THR A 95 -12.42 29.53 -4.99
N PRO A 96 -11.71 29.48 -6.12
CA PRO A 96 -10.74 30.51 -6.45
C PRO A 96 -11.45 31.85 -6.75
N HIS A 97 -10.81 32.97 -6.41
CA HIS A 97 -11.39 34.31 -6.59
C HIS A 97 -10.50 35.20 -7.45
N ALA A 98 -11.12 35.97 -8.34
CA ALA A 98 -10.46 36.95 -9.19
C ALA A 98 -11.18 38.30 -9.09
N TRP A 99 -10.47 39.38 -9.39
CA TRP A 99 -11.05 40.72 -9.47
C TRP A 99 -11.76 40.89 -10.81
N ASP A 100 -13.03 41.31 -10.80
CA ASP A 100 -13.81 41.51 -12.04
C ASP A 100 -13.80 42.94 -12.58
N GLY A 101 -13.22 43.87 -11.82
CA GLY A 101 -13.23 45.31 -12.09
C GLY A 101 -13.79 46.11 -10.92
N GLU A 102 -14.71 45.54 -10.14
CA GLU A 102 -15.40 46.21 -9.03
C GLU A 102 -15.25 45.46 -7.70
N GLU A 103 -15.30 44.13 -7.70
CA GLU A 103 -15.12 43.31 -6.49
C GLU A 103 -14.41 41.97 -6.74
N TRP A 104 -14.07 41.29 -5.65
CA TRP A 104 -13.53 39.93 -5.70
C TRP A 104 -14.67 38.93 -5.82
N VAL A 105 -14.73 38.22 -6.95
CA VAL A 105 -15.79 37.27 -7.27
C VAL A 105 -15.24 35.87 -7.51
N PRO A 106 -16.06 34.81 -7.32
CA PRO A 106 -15.72 33.45 -7.74
C PRO A 106 -15.26 33.42 -9.20
N SER A 107 -14.05 32.91 -9.43
CA SER A 107 -13.51 32.73 -10.78
C SER A 107 -14.26 31.57 -11.47
N THR A 108 -15.10 31.89 -12.45
CA THR A 108 -15.89 30.93 -13.24
C THR A 108 -15.37 30.76 -14.68
N ARG A 109 -14.28 31.44 -15.02
CA ARG A 109 -13.67 31.44 -16.35
C ARG A 109 -12.18 31.19 -16.20
N SER A 110 -11.60 30.29 -16.99
CA SER A 110 -10.20 30.46 -17.43
C SER A 110 -10.11 31.87 -18.01
N PRO A 111 -9.45 32.84 -17.36
CA PRO A 111 -9.42 34.19 -17.86
C PRO A 111 -8.71 34.14 -19.20
N ARG A 112 -9.40 34.60 -20.24
CA ARG A 112 -8.91 35.03 -21.54
C ARG A 112 -7.39 34.95 -21.62
N ALA A 113 -6.88 33.82 -22.13
CA ALA A 113 -5.46 33.55 -22.24
C ALA A 113 -4.78 34.79 -22.85
N VAL A 114 -3.98 35.49 -22.06
CA VAL A 114 -2.74 35.98 -22.62
C VAL A 114 -1.98 34.69 -22.86
N PRO A 115 -1.81 34.23 -24.11
CA PRO A 115 -0.99 33.06 -24.36
C PRO A 115 0.35 33.32 -23.66
N PRO A 116 0.92 32.33 -22.95
CA PRO A 116 2.26 32.48 -22.41
C PRO A 116 3.17 33.00 -23.52
N GLU A 117 4.01 33.97 -23.21
CA GLU A 117 5.02 34.47 -24.16
C GLU A 117 5.69 33.26 -24.83
N PRO A 118 5.71 33.18 -26.17
CA PRO A 118 6.25 32.03 -26.87
C PRO A 118 7.74 31.87 -26.50
N GLY A 119 8.03 30.91 -25.62
CA GLY A 119 9.38 30.64 -25.11
C GLY A 119 9.48 30.30 -23.62
N SER A 120 8.48 30.62 -22.78
CA SER A 120 8.50 30.26 -21.35
C SER A 120 7.87 28.89 -21.12
N GLU A 121 8.66 27.82 -21.28
CA GLU A 121 8.18 26.46 -20.98
C GLU A 121 8.08 26.15 -19.46
N GLY A 122 8.62 27.01 -18.58
CA GLY A 122 8.63 26.82 -17.12
C GLY A 122 7.59 27.65 -16.36
N VAL A 123 7.32 27.25 -15.12
CA VAL A 123 6.52 27.92 -14.09
C VAL A 123 7.44 28.39 -12.98
N ARG A 124 7.44 29.69 -12.70
CA ARG A 124 8.21 30.29 -11.60
C ARG A 124 7.34 30.39 -10.36
N VAL A 125 7.84 29.84 -9.25
CA VAL A 125 7.16 29.84 -7.95
C VAL A 125 7.99 30.60 -6.92
N LEU A 126 7.30 31.24 -5.97
CA LEU A 126 7.91 31.88 -4.79
C LEU A 126 7.21 31.36 -3.53
N THR A 127 7.98 30.93 -2.53
CA THR A 127 7.50 30.75 -1.16
C THR A 127 8.11 31.80 -0.23
N TRP A 128 7.33 32.33 0.70
CA TRP A 128 7.84 33.26 1.72
C TRP A 128 7.00 33.23 3.00
N ASN A 129 7.63 32.91 4.14
CA ASN A 129 7.04 33.15 5.45
C ASN A 129 7.05 34.66 5.74
N THR A 130 5.87 35.24 6.03
CA THR A 130 5.69 36.70 6.14
C THR A 130 5.77 37.25 7.56
N LEU A 131 6.07 36.39 8.55
CA LEU A 131 6.23 36.72 9.98
C LEU A 131 4.92 37.14 10.70
N TRP A 132 4.55 36.39 11.74
CA TRP A 132 3.32 36.56 12.54
C TRP A 132 3.55 37.37 13.83
N ASP A 133 2.88 38.52 13.95
CA ASP A 133 3.25 39.57 14.92
C ASP A 133 2.45 39.57 16.24
N ARG A 134 2.05 38.40 16.75
CA ARG A 134 1.07 38.35 17.86
C ARG A 134 1.65 38.64 19.26
N TYR A 135 2.96 38.46 19.46
CA TYR A 135 3.58 38.51 20.80
C TYR A 135 4.66 39.59 20.97
N ASP A 136 5.28 40.07 19.87
CA ASP A 136 6.45 40.96 19.92
C ASP A 136 6.36 42.16 18.93
N ALA A 137 5.16 42.74 18.77
CA ALA A 137 4.88 43.85 17.84
C ALA A 137 5.80 45.07 17.99
N ASP A 138 6.25 45.35 19.21
CA ASP A 138 7.18 46.45 19.49
C ASP A 138 8.62 46.17 19.00
N LEU A 139 8.97 44.91 18.70
CA LEU A 139 10.29 44.47 18.24
C LEU A 139 10.35 44.15 16.75
N ILE A 140 9.21 43.82 16.13
CA ILE A 140 9.13 43.31 14.75
C ILE A 140 8.92 44.41 13.70
N ASP A 141 8.34 45.56 14.04
CA ASP A 141 8.00 46.66 13.11
C ASP A 141 7.38 46.16 11.79
N SER A 142 6.24 45.47 11.93
CA SER A 142 5.44 44.96 10.81
C SER A 142 4.90 46.06 9.91
N ALA A 143 4.61 47.25 10.46
CA ALA A 143 4.10 48.39 9.72
C ALA A 143 5.11 48.91 8.68
N GLY A 144 6.40 48.95 9.02
CA GLY A 144 7.47 49.29 8.08
C GLY A 144 7.77 48.19 7.04
N ARG A 145 7.60 46.91 7.41
CA ARG A 145 7.95 45.75 6.56
C ARG A 145 6.90 45.37 5.53
N ARG A 146 5.61 45.44 5.86
CA ARG A 146 4.54 45.04 4.92
C ARG A 146 4.61 45.78 3.57
N PRO A 147 4.86 47.10 3.50
CA PRO A 147 5.08 47.78 2.21
C PRO A 147 6.30 47.26 1.44
N LEU A 148 7.38 46.89 2.14
CA LEU A 148 8.58 46.29 1.51
C LEU A 148 8.25 44.91 0.94
N LEU A 149 7.49 44.08 1.68
CA LEU A 149 7.01 42.79 1.20
C LEU A 149 6.15 42.94 -0.06
N LEU A 150 5.15 43.83 -0.06
CA LEU A 150 4.30 44.05 -1.25
C LEU A 150 5.11 44.48 -2.48
N ARG A 151 6.11 45.34 -2.28
CA ARG A 151 7.02 45.75 -3.34
C ARG A 151 7.87 44.58 -3.84
N ALA A 152 8.44 43.78 -2.95
CA ALA A 152 9.24 42.61 -3.31
C ALA A 152 8.38 41.57 -4.06
N LEU A 153 7.17 41.27 -3.60
CA LEU A 153 6.25 40.34 -4.28
C LEU A 153 5.89 40.82 -5.69
N ARG A 154 5.70 42.13 -5.88
CA ARG A 154 5.46 42.72 -7.21
C ARG A 154 6.68 42.57 -8.14
N GLU A 155 7.88 42.69 -7.59
CA GLU A 155 9.16 42.69 -8.31
C GLU A 155 9.77 41.27 -8.43
N ALA A 156 9.14 40.25 -7.87
CA ALA A 156 9.67 38.88 -7.83
C ALA A 156 9.70 38.15 -9.18
N GLU A 157 8.94 38.64 -10.17
CA GLU A 157 8.82 38.06 -11.51
C GLU A 157 8.44 36.57 -11.51
N VAL A 158 7.45 36.21 -10.69
CA VAL A 158 6.95 34.83 -10.57
C VAL A 158 5.51 34.66 -11.08
N ASP A 159 5.13 33.42 -11.33
CA ASP A 159 3.82 33.03 -11.85
C ASP A 159 2.87 32.57 -10.73
N VAL A 160 3.41 31.96 -9.66
CA VAL A 160 2.66 31.55 -8.46
C VAL A 160 3.39 32.01 -7.19
N ILE A 161 2.66 32.59 -6.25
CA ILE A 161 3.16 33.04 -4.94
C ILE A 161 2.46 32.23 -3.86
N ALA A 162 3.22 31.63 -2.95
CA ALA A 162 2.73 31.07 -1.71
C ALA A 162 3.29 31.85 -0.51
N LEU A 163 2.39 32.30 0.36
CA LEU A 163 2.75 32.99 1.59
C LEU A 163 2.31 32.17 2.79
N GLN A 164 3.19 32.10 3.80
CA GLN A 164 2.90 31.53 5.10
C GLN A 164 2.74 32.66 6.11
N GLU A 165 1.96 32.40 7.17
CA GLU A 165 1.71 33.38 8.24
C GLU A 165 0.95 34.64 7.81
N VAL A 166 0.10 34.52 6.81
CA VAL A 166 -0.66 35.68 6.31
C VAL A 166 -1.73 36.10 7.30
N GLU A 167 -1.67 37.37 7.69
CA GLU A 167 -2.68 38.02 8.53
C GLU A 167 -3.73 38.76 7.70
N ALA A 168 -4.91 38.99 8.29
CA ALA A 168 -6.02 39.68 7.65
C ALA A 168 -5.66 41.09 7.15
N GLU A 169 -4.78 41.81 7.85
CA GLU A 169 -4.34 43.13 7.42
C GLU A 169 -3.42 43.08 6.21
N LEU A 170 -2.46 42.15 6.18
CA LEU A 170 -1.60 41.91 5.01
C LEU A 170 -2.43 41.47 3.79
N LEU A 171 -3.40 40.57 3.99
CA LEU A 171 -4.36 40.20 2.95
C LEU A 171 -5.11 41.44 2.45
N ALA A 172 -5.64 42.28 3.34
CA ALA A 172 -6.34 43.49 2.95
C ALA A 172 -5.45 44.49 2.18
N MET A 173 -4.15 44.55 2.46
CA MET A 173 -3.21 45.35 1.66
C MET A 173 -2.97 44.72 0.27
N LEU A 174 -2.69 43.42 0.19
CA LEU A 174 -2.54 42.68 -1.07
C LEU A 174 -3.76 42.84 -1.98
N LEU A 175 -4.97 42.72 -1.43
CA LEU A 175 -6.23 42.86 -2.19
C LEU A 175 -6.48 44.29 -2.71
N ARG A 176 -5.72 45.30 -2.25
CA ARG A 176 -5.77 46.68 -2.76
C ARG A 176 -4.71 46.96 -3.81
N GLU A 177 -3.69 46.13 -3.93
CA GLU A 177 -2.60 46.34 -4.87
C GLU A 177 -3.10 46.28 -6.33
N PRO A 178 -2.79 47.30 -7.15
CA PRO A 178 -3.23 47.33 -8.55
C PRO A 178 -2.73 46.13 -9.35
N TRP A 179 -1.51 45.66 -9.09
CA TRP A 179 -0.92 44.53 -9.82
C TRP A 179 -1.60 43.20 -9.50
N VAL A 180 -2.08 43.02 -8.25
CA VAL A 180 -2.85 41.85 -7.84
C VAL A 180 -4.20 41.85 -8.55
N ARG A 181 -4.92 42.98 -8.50
CA ARG A 181 -6.24 43.15 -9.16
C ARG A 181 -6.17 43.03 -10.69
N ALA A 182 -5.03 43.33 -11.30
CA ALA A 182 -4.89 43.32 -12.74
C ALA A 182 -4.85 41.92 -13.38
N GLY A 183 -4.52 40.86 -12.62
CA GLY A 183 -4.35 39.55 -13.23
C GLY A 183 -3.99 38.39 -12.31
N TRP A 184 -4.18 38.52 -10.99
CA TRP A 184 -3.94 37.41 -10.06
C TRP A 184 -5.25 36.79 -9.57
N THR A 185 -5.23 35.46 -9.46
CA THR A 185 -6.30 34.64 -8.90
C THR A 185 -5.89 34.14 -7.53
N LEU A 186 -6.74 34.31 -6.53
CA LEU A 186 -6.58 33.78 -5.17
C LEU A 186 -7.07 32.34 -5.12
N GLY A 187 -6.33 31.45 -4.44
CA GLY A 187 -6.74 30.06 -4.20
C GLY A 187 -7.87 29.90 -3.17
N THR A 188 -8.38 30.98 -2.58
CA THR A 188 -9.45 30.95 -1.58
C THR A 188 -10.37 32.17 -1.70
N ASP A 189 -11.47 32.15 -0.96
CA ASP A 189 -12.35 33.31 -0.75
C ASP A 189 -11.67 34.33 0.17
N PRO A 190 -11.40 35.56 -0.30
CA PRO A 190 -10.77 36.61 0.51
C PRO A 190 -11.64 37.07 1.70
N ARG A 191 -12.93 36.72 1.71
CA ARG A 191 -13.87 36.96 2.82
C ARG A 191 -14.08 35.71 3.68
N GLY A 192 -13.42 34.61 3.34
CA GLY A 192 -13.49 33.32 4.02
C GLY A 192 -12.51 33.23 5.19
N ARG A 193 -12.68 32.17 6.00
CA ARG A 193 -11.94 32.00 7.26
C ARG A 193 -10.55 31.37 7.13
N ASP A 194 -10.12 31.04 5.92
CA ASP A 194 -8.85 30.35 5.70
C ASP A 194 -7.62 31.23 6.02
N VAL A 195 -7.80 32.56 6.11
CA VAL A 195 -6.73 33.56 6.38
C VAL A 195 -7.04 34.47 7.59
N ASP A 196 -8.05 34.14 8.40
CA ASP A 196 -8.57 35.06 9.43
C ASP A 196 -7.60 35.35 10.59
N ALA A 197 -6.67 34.44 10.92
CA ALA A 197 -5.81 34.56 12.11
C ALA A 197 -4.30 34.38 11.83
N CYS A 198 -3.93 33.43 10.97
CA CYS A 198 -2.58 33.13 10.50
C CYS A 198 -2.74 32.05 9.40
N GLY A 199 -2.80 32.46 8.14
CA GLY A 199 -3.23 31.60 7.03
C GLY A 199 -2.16 31.29 6.00
N LEU A 200 -2.46 30.32 5.14
CA LEU A 200 -1.70 30.06 3.92
C LEU A 200 -2.42 30.74 2.75
N LEU A 201 -1.68 31.50 1.94
CA LEU A 201 -2.24 32.17 0.76
C LEU A 201 -1.49 31.75 -0.50
N LEU A 202 -2.24 31.21 -1.46
CA LEU A 202 -1.76 30.97 -2.82
C LEU A 202 -2.37 32.01 -3.77
N LEU A 203 -1.52 32.69 -4.54
CA LEU A 203 -1.92 33.55 -5.65
C LEU A 203 -1.29 33.01 -6.93
N SER A 204 -2.03 33.03 -8.03
CA SER A 204 -1.54 32.60 -9.35
C SER A 204 -1.89 33.61 -10.45
N ARG A 205 -0.93 33.91 -11.32
CA ARG A 205 -1.16 34.57 -12.62
C ARG A 205 -1.62 33.61 -13.69
N LEU A 206 -1.27 32.33 -13.53
CA LEU A 206 -1.75 31.26 -14.40
C LEU A 206 -3.22 30.96 -14.10
N PRO A 207 -4.01 30.53 -15.10
CA PRO A 207 -5.40 30.16 -14.89
C PRO A 207 -5.52 29.06 -13.83
N VAL A 208 -6.37 29.27 -12.82
CA VAL A 208 -6.62 28.29 -11.75
C VAL A 208 -7.85 27.45 -12.11
N ARG A 209 -7.65 26.15 -12.30
CA ARG A 209 -8.72 25.17 -12.56
C ARG A 209 -9.46 24.77 -11.30
N GLU A 210 -8.70 24.50 -10.24
CA GLU A 210 -9.22 24.00 -8.98
C GLU A 210 -8.48 24.65 -7.83
N ALA A 211 -9.18 24.80 -6.71
CA ALA A 211 -8.55 25.10 -5.44
C ALA A 211 -9.08 24.17 -4.35
N ALA A 212 -8.25 23.86 -3.36
CA ALA A 212 -8.63 23.06 -2.22
C ALA A 212 -7.77 23.33 -0.99
N PHE A 213 -8.25 22.84 0.14
CA PHE A 213 -7.65 23.04 1.45
C PHE A 213 -7.76 21.78 2.31
N HIS A 214 -6.73 21.48 3.09
CA HIS A 214 -6.71 20.45 4.11
C HIS A 214 -6.18 21.00 5.43
N ALA A 215 -6.90 20.79 6.53
CA ALA A 215 -6.44 21.18 7.86
C ALA A 215 -5.60 20.07 8.51
N LEU A 216 -4.35 20.37 8.86
CA LEU A 216 -3.47 19.48 9.62
C LEU A 216 -3.65 19.68 11.14
N GLY A 217 -4.08 20.88 11.55
CA GLY A 217 -4.40 21.24 12.93
C GLY A 217 -5.11 22.61 12.98
N PRO A 218 -5.24 23.23 14.17
CA PRO A 218 -5.92 24.53 14.33
C PRO A 218 -5.30 25.69 13.52
N HIS A 219 -3.99 25.64 13.29
CA HIS A 219 -3.21 26.70 12.61
C HIS A 219 -2.28 26.16 11.51
N LYS A 220 -2.42 24.89 11.15
CA LYS A 220 -1.51 24.20 10.22
C LYS A 220 -2.34 23.53 9.14
N ALA A 221 -1.93 23.65 7.89
CA ALA A 221 -2.73 23.24 6.75
C ALA A 221 -1.89 22.95 5.50
N VAL A 222 -2.56 22.41 4.48
CA VAL A 222 -2.13 22.41 3.09
C VAL A 222 -3.19 23.14 2.28
N THR A 223 -2.80 24.20 1.58
CA THR A 223 -3.65 24.86 0.57
C THR A 223 -3.09 24.53 -0.80
N SER A 224 -3.96 24.25 -1.77
CA SER A 224 -3.53 23.79 -3.09
C SER A 224 -4.35 24.42 -4.19
N VAL A 225 -3.70 24.73 -5.31
CA VAL A 225 -4.33 25.12 -6.57
C VAL A 225 -3.85 24.21 -7.71
N VAL A 226 -4.70 24.00 -8.70
CA VAL A 226 -4.32 23.40 -9.98
C VAL A 226 -4.23 24.53 -11.00
N VAL A 227 -3.05 24.75 -11.56
CA VAL A 227 -2.82 25.80 -12.57
C VAL A 227 -2.67 25.20 -13.96
N ASP A 228 -3.17 25.93 -14.95
CA ASP A 228 -2.93 25.64 -16.36
C ASP A 228 -1.51 26.03 -16.77
N THR A 229 -0.75 25.06 -17.28
CA THR A 229 0.53 25.31 -17.95
C THR A 229 0.42 25.03 -19.45
N ALA A 230 1.47 25.33 -20.22
CA ALA A 230 1.49 25.12 -21.66
C ALA A 230 1.37 23.64 -22.06
N THR A 231 1.79 22.70 -21.21
CA THR A 231 1.83 21.26 -21.53
C THR A 231 0.73 20.48 -20.81
N ARG A 232 0.55 20.70 -19.51
CA ARG A 232 -0.45 20.00 -18.67
C ARG A 232 -0.74 20.73 -17.36
N PRO A 233 -1.84 20.41 -16.66
CA PRO A 233 -2.12 20.99 -15.35
C PRO A 233 -1.02 20.67 -14.35
N LEU A 234 -0.62 21.67 -13.57
CA LEU A 234 0.35 21.53 -12.48
C LEU A 234 -0.35 21.77 -11.15
N VAL A 235 -0.17 20.87 -10.19
CA VAL A 235 -0.63 21.08 -8.81
C VAL A 235 0.42 21.89 -8.08
N VAL A 236 0.02 23.01 -7.48
CA VAL A 236 0.88 23.81 -6.62
C VAL A 236 0.25 23.86 -5.24
N ALA A 237 0.97 23.33 -4.25
CA ALA A 237 0.54 23.25 -2.87
C ALA A 237 1.47 24.08 -1.97
N ALA A 238 0.90 24.72 -0.97
CA ALA A 238 1.61 25.43 0.07
C ALA A 238 1.35 24.82 1.43
N THR A 239 2.37 24.76 2.28
CA THR A 239 2.23 24.32 3.67
C THR A 239 3.05 25.18 4.63
N HIS A 240 2.73 25.08 5.91
CA HIS A 240 3.50 25.65 7.01
C HIS A 240 3.40 24.65 8.17
N LEU A 241 4.53 24.06 8.56
CA LEU A 241 4.58 23.01 9.59
C LEU A 241 4.84 23.58 10.99
N SER A 242 4.66 22.77 12.02
CA SER A 242 4.87 23.17 13.41
C SER A 242 6.33 23.56 13.70
N SER A 243 6.57 24.76 14.23
CA SER A 243 7.92 25.21 14.61
C SER A 243 8.41 24.58 15.91
N ASP A 244 9.71 24.71 16.21
CA ASP A 244 10.31 24.21 17.46
C ASP A 244 9.85 24.96 18.71
N HIS A 245 9.17 26.10 18.56
CA HIS A 245 8.47 26.80 19.65
C HIS A 245 7.24 26.04 20.15
N SER A 246 6.72 25.09 19.36
CA SER A 246 5.60 24.25 19.75
C SER A 246 6.02 23.15 20.72
N GLU A 247 5.18 22.86 21.73
CA GLU A 247 5.38 21.70 22.60
C GLU A 247 5.43 20.40 21.77
N ASN A 248 6.58 19.71 21.82
CA ASN A 248 6.89 18.56 20.95
C ASN A 248 6.83 18.89 19.44
N GLY A 249 7.38 20.05 19.04
CA GLY A 249 7.38 20.53 17.65
C GLY A 249 7.85 19.48 16.63
N ALA A 250 8.99 18.82 16.89
CA ALA A 250 9.51 17.77 16.01
C ALA A 250 8.54 16.58 15.84
N GLY A 251 7.92 16.09 16.92
CA GLY A 251 6.93 15.02 16.84
C GLY A 251 5.66 15.44 16.10
N ARG A 252 5.22 16.70 16.27
CA ARG A 252 4.09 17.26 15.52
C ARG A 252 4.40 17.38 14.03
N ARG A 253 5.59 17.88 13.66
CA ARG A 253 6.02 17.94 12.25
C ARG A 253 6.06 16.56 11.60
N ALA A 254 6.59 15.55 12.30
CA ALA A 254 6.61 14.18 11.79
C ALA A 254 5.19 13.66 11.51
N ALA A 255 4.23 13.93 12.41
CA ALA A 255 2.83 13.57 12.19
C ALA A 255 2.17 14.38 11.06
N GLU A 256 2.48 15.67 10.93
CA GLU A 256 2.00 16.53 9.85
C GLU A 256 2.52 16.04 8.49
N LEU A 257 3.83 15.77 8.36
CA LEU A 257 4.45 15.22 7.16
C LEU A 257 3.85 13.86 6.78
N ALA A 258 3.60 12.97 7.75
CA ALA A 258 2.95 11.69 7.50
C ALA A 258 1.54 11.87 6.91
N ARG A 259 0.74 12.81 7.45
CA ARG A 259 -0.61 13.13 6.93
C ARG A 259 -0.56 13.75 5.54
N ILE A 260 0.41 14.62 5.27
CA ILE A 260 0.64 15.18 3.93
C ILE A 260 1.00 14.06 2.95
N THR A 261 1.88 13.14 3.35
CA THR A 261 2.30 11.99 2.53
C THR A 261 1.11 11.12 2.15
N GLU A 262 0.31 10.73 3.14
CA GLU A 262 -0.93 9.94 2.94
C GLU A 262 -1.90 10.66 1.98
N GLY A 263 -2.14 11.95 2.21
CA GLY A 263 -3.06 12.76 1.42
C GLY A 263 -2.63 12.97 -0.03
N LEU A 264 -1.33 13.06 -0.27
CA LEU A 264 -0.77 13.27 -1.60
C LEU A 264 -0.49 11.96 -2.34
N ALA A 265 -0.59 10.78 -1.70
CA ALA A 265 -0.29 9.49 -2.32
C ALA A 265 -1.22 9.15 -3.50
N ALA A 266 -2.50 9.55 -3.40
CA ALA A 266 -3.51 9.30 -4.42
C ALA A 266 -3.56 10.38 -5.53
N LEU A 267 -2.70 11.41 -5.44
CA LEU A 267 -2.67 12.51 -6.42
C LEU A 267 -1.83 12.13 -7.64
N ASP A 268 -2.52 11.71 -8.71
CA ASP A 268 -1.92 11.39 -10.01
C ASP A 268 -1.74 12.65 -10.88
N ALA A 269 -0.83 13.53 -10.45
CA ALA A 269 -0.45 14.74 -11.16
C ALA A 269 0.94 15.22 -10.72
N ASP A 270 1.54 16.08 -11.55
CA ASP A 270 2.75 16.78 -11.15
C ASP A 270 2.43 17.80 -10.07
N LEU A 271 3.33 17.86 -9.10
CA LEU A 271 3.14 18.58 -7.86
C LEU A 271 4.39 19.35 -7.50
N VAL A 272 4.20 20.63 -7.20
CA VAL A 272 5.14 21.44 -6.43
C VAL A 272 4.54 21.66 -5.06
N LEU A 273 5.21 21.21 -4.00
CA LEU A 273 4.88 21.53 -2.62
C LEU A 273 5.94 22.48 -2.08
N LEU A 274 5.52 23.68 -1.69
CA LEU A 274 6.43 24.71 -1.19
C LEU A 274 5.94 25.30 0.14
N GLY A 275 6.85 25.88 0.91
CA GLY A 275 6.50 26.45 2.20
C GLY A 275 7.61 26.38 3.24
N ASP A 276 7.25 26.80 4.45
CA ASP A 276 8.07 26.69 5.64
C ASP A 276 7.82 25.32 6.32
N PHE A 277 8.80 24.43 6.18
CA PHE A 277 8.74 23.10 6.77
C PHE A 277 9.23 23.07 8.23
N ASN A 278 9.81 24.16 8.73
CA ASN A 278 10.41 24.23 10.07
C ASN A 278 11.37 23.05 10.37
N ASP A 279 12.03 22.52 9.33
CA ASP A 279 12.98 21.41 9.42
C ASP A 279 14.22 21.71 8.57
N GLY A 280 15.36 21.82 9.25
CA GLY A 280 16.66 22.10 8.64
C GLY A 280 17.36 20.90 7.99
N GLY A 281 16.87 19.68 8.25
CA GLY A 281 17.42 18.44 7.71
C GLY A 281 16.85 18.09 6.34
N ASP A 282 16.93 16.80 5.99
CA ASP A 282 16.36 16.25 4.77
C ASP A 282 15.04 15.47 4.97
N THR A 283 14.55 15.43 6.21
CA THR A 283 13.32 14.74 6.61
C THR A 283 12.13 15.06 5.71
N PRO A 284 11.84 16.33 5.33
CA PRO A 284 10.68 16.64 4.51
C PRO A 284 10.71 15.95 3.15
N GLN A 285 11.79 16.12 2.38
CA GLN A 285 11.91 15.55 1.04
C GLN A 285 12.01 14.01 1.07
N VAL A 286 12.68 13.44 2.07
CA VAL A 286 12.80 11.99 2.24
C VAL A 286 11.43 11.37 2.58
N THR A 287 10.70 11.95 3.54
CA THR A 287 9.40 11.44 3.97
C THR A 287 8.35 11.54 2.87
N LEU A 288 8.35 12.65 2.13
CA LEU A 288 7.39 12.90 1.05
C LEU A 288 7.76 12.19 -0.26
N GLY A 289 8.98 11.64 -0.37
CA GLY A 289 9.49 11.07 -1.60
C GLY A 289 9.58 12.09 -2.75
N MET A 290 9.92 13.34 -2.43
CA MET A 290 9.98 14.47 -3.37
C MET A 290 11.42 14.93 -3.58
N ARG A 291 11.69 15.61 -4.69
CA ARG A 291 13.00 16.19 -4.99
C ARG A 291 13.04 17.63 -4.48
N ASP A 292 14.15 18.06 -3.90
CA ASP A 292 14.31 19.42 -3.38
C ASP A 292 14.98 20.32 -4.42
N ALA A 293 14.28 21.36 -4.89
CA ALA A 293 14.74 22.23 -5.96
C ALA A 293 16.07 22.93 -5.67
N TRP A 294 16.31 23.30 -4.41
CA TRP A 294 17.58 23.90 -4.01
C TRP A 294 18.72 22.89 -4.14
N SER A 295 18.52 21.69 -3.61
CA SER A 295 19.53 20.62 -3.66
C SER A 295 19.79 20.13 -5.09
N GLU A 296 18.80 20.16 -5.99
CA GLU A 296 19.03 19.89 -7.43
C GLU A 296 19.85 20.99 -8.12
N THR A 297 19.66 22.26 -7.73
CA THR A 297 20.35 23.40 -8.35
C THR A 297 21.78 23.58 -7.85
N HIS A 298 21.99 23.46 -6.53
CA HIS A 298 23.27 23.81 -5.88
C HIS A 298 24.04 22.59 -5.36
N GLY A 299 23.41 21.43 -5.34
CA GLY A 299 23.95 20.19 -4.76
C GLY A 299 23.47 19.93 -3.33
N PRO A 300 23.49 18.66 -2.87
CA PRO A 300 22.95 18.27 -1.57
C PRO A 300 23.74 18.78 -0.36
N ASP A 301 25.02 19.16 -0.57
CA ASP A 301 25.90 19.68 0.49
C ASP A 301 25.72 21.21 0.70
N ASP A 302 24.96 21.89 -0.17
CA ASP A 302 24.68 23.32 -0.02
C ASP A 302 23.62 23.54 1.07
N GLY A 303 24.11 23.99 2.23
CA GLY A 303 23.30 24.30 3.41
C GLY A 303 22.89 25.76 3.55
N THR A 304 22.85 26.53 2.46
CA THR A 304 22.51 27.96 2.51
C THR A 304 21.16 28.16 3.23
N PRO A 305 21.12 28.96 4.32
CA PRO A 305 19.96 29.07 5.18
C PRO A 305 18.88 29.99 4.58
N THR A 306 17.62 29.66 4.83
CA THR A 306 16.48 30.58 4.61
C THR A 306 16.14 31.32 5.89
N PHE A 307 16.60 30.85 7.04
CA PHE A 307 16.50 31.50 8.34
C PHE A 307 17.90 31.63 8.95
N ASP A 308 18.42 32.85 9.05
CA ASP A 308 19.78 33.12 9.53
C ASP A 308 19.82 34.18 10.65
N PRO A 309 19.80 33.75 11.93
CA PRO A 309 19.94 34.64 13.09
C PRO A 309 21.28 35.39 13.18
N GLY A 310 22.32 34.94 12.47
CA GLY A 310 23.63 35.59 12.46
C GLY A 310 23.69 36.78 11.51
N ALA A 311 22.94 36.72 10.40
CA ALA A 311 22.90 37.77 9.37
C ALA A 311 21.65 38.66 9.46
N ASN A 312 20.49 38.10 9.82
CA ASN A 312 19.22 38.80 9.92
C ASN A 312 18.88 39.10 11.40
N PRO A 313 18.95 40.37 11.85
CA PRO A 313 18.60 40.72 13.22
C PRO A 313 17.17 40.37 13.61
N LEU A 314 16.25 40.29 12.65
CA LEU A 314 14.87 39.91 12.90
C LEU A 314 14.74 38.41 13.22
N ALA A 315 15.48 37.56 12.50
CA ALA A 315 15.60 36.13 12.81
C ALA A 315 16.26 35.88 14.16
N ALA A 316 17.17 36.76 14.60
CA ALA A 316 17.75 36.68 15.94
C ALA A 316 16.71 36.90 17.05
N VAL A 317 15.68 37.71 16.82
CA VAL A 317 14.57 37.93 17.78
C VAL A 317 13.71 36.67 17.91
N SER A 318 13.39 36.01 16.79
CA SER A 318 12.51 34.82 16.78
C SER A 318 13.24 33.49 17.05
N SER A 319 14.58 33.46 17.03
CA SER A 319 15.36 32.23 17.20
C SER A 319 15.49 31.76 18.66
N LEU A 320 15.21 30.47 18.91
CA LEU A 320 15.50 29.82 20.20
C LEU A 320 16.95 29.41 20.39
N THR A 321 17.67 29.15 19.30
CA THR A 321 18.97 28.47 19.32
C THR A 321 20.12 29.31 18.75
N GLY A 322 19.79 30.40 18.05
CA GLY A 322 20.75 31.24 17.32
C GLY A 322 21.39 30.56 16.11
N ARG A 323 20.90 29.38 15.69
CA ARG A 323 21.46 28.62 14.56
C ARG A 323 20.74 28.94 13.26
N ALA A 324 21.53 29.12 12.20
CA ALA A 324 21.02 29.26 10.84
C ALA A 324 20.55 27.90 10.30
N SER A 325 19.49 27.91 9.48
CA SER A 325 18.87 26.70 8.94
C SER A 325 18.09 26.96 7.64
N ARG A 326 17.97 25.94 6.79
CA ARG A 326 17.13 25.96 5.58
C ARG A 326 15.77 25.34 5.88
N LEU A 327 14.83 26.20 6.29
CA LEU A 327 13.48 25.82 6.74
C LEU A 327 12.48 25.85 5.59
N ASP A 328 12.64 26.79 4.66
CA ASP A 328 11.77 27.01 3.51
C ASP A 328 12.26 26.19 2.32
N ARG A 329 11.34 25.48 1.66
CA ARG A 329 11.68 24.56 0.58
C ARG A 329 10.70 24.65 -0.58
N VAL A 330 11.18 24.28 -1.76
CA VAL A 330 10.37 24.00 -2.95
C VAL A 330 10.62 22.55 -3.33
N LEU A 331 9.66 21.68 -3.02
CA LEU A 331 9.72 20.26 -3.29
C LEU A 331 8.93 19.91 -4.55
N VAL A 332 9.50 19.06 -5.39
CA VAL A 332 8.98 18.73 -6.72
C VAL A 332 8.73 17.23 -6.83
N ARG A 333 7.55 16.85 -7.33
CA ARG A 333 7.16 15.47 -7.63
C ARG A 333 6.51 15.41 -9.00
N GLY A 334 7.05 14.55 -9.85
CA GLY A 334 6.67 14.52 -11.25
C GLY A 334 7.84 14.13 -12.13
N GLN A 335 7.62 13.20 -13.05
CA GLN A 335 8.68 12.58 -13.85
C GLN A 335 9.01 13.33 -15.14
N GLY A 336 8.24 14.38 -15.44
CA GLY A 336 8.49 15.29 -16.55
C GLY A 336 8.48 16.74 -16.09
N LEU A 337 8.98 17.00 -14.88
CA LEU A 337 9.09 18.33 -14.28
C LEU A 337 10.49 18.45 -13.68
N GLY A 338 11.36 19.16 -14.38
CA GLY A 338 12.73 19.47 -13.98
C GLY A 338 12.83 20.80 -13.24
N VAL A 339 13.80 20.89 -12.34
CA VAL A 339 14.17 22.15 -11.68
C VAL A 339 15.22 22.85 -12.54
N ARG A 340 14.94 24.09 -12.92
CA ARG A 340 15.83 24.92 -13.76
C ARG A 340 16.68 25.87 -12.93
N SER A 341 16.12 26.38 -11.85
CA SER A 341 16.80 27.26 -10.92
C SER A 341 16.11 27.25 -9.55
N ALA A 342 16.89 27.56 -8.52
CA ALA A 342 16.44 27.87 -7.17
C ALA A 342 17.32 28.98 -6.59
N GLU A 343 16.73 30.00 -5.98
CA GLU A 343 17.42 31.22 -5.54
C GLU A 343 16.81 31.73 -4.22
N LEU A 344 17.63 32.31 -3.35
CA LEU A 344 17.12 33.11 -2.24
C LEU A 344 16.54 34.43 -2.77
N TYR A 345 15.52 34.93 -2.11
CA TYR A 345 14.87 36.18 -2.45
C TYR A 345 14.59 37.01 -1.20
N GLY A 346 15.02 38.27 -1.21
CA GLY A 346 14.89 39.17 -0.05
C GLY A 346 15.88 38.88 1.09
N ASP A 347 17.03 38.29 0.76
CA ASP A 347 18.16 37.98 1.65
C ASP A 347 19.07 39.17 1.98
N ALA A 348 18.75 40.34 1.42
CA ALA A 348 19.42 41.61 1.72
C ALA A 348 18.45 42.60 2.42
N PRO A 349 18.96 43.42 3.35
CA PRO A 349 18.15 44.46 3.99
C PRO A 349 17.84 45.59 3.01
N SER A 350 16.78 46.34 3.30
CA SER A 350 16.46 47.59 2.62
C SER A 350 17.59 48.63 2.84
N PRO A 351 17.61 49.73 2.07
CA PRO A 351 18.56 50.84 2.30
C PRO A 351 18.52 51.41 3.72
N ASP A 352 17.38 51.28 4.40
CA ASP A 352 17.18 51.71 5.80
C ASP A 352 17.56 50.61 6.82
N GLY A 353 18.14 49.49 6.35
CA GLY A 353 18.62 48.39 7.17
C GLY A 353 17.56 47.36 7.57
N LEU A 354 16.35 47.43 7.01
CA LEU A 354 15.24 46.54 7.39
C LEU A 354 15.16 45.31 6.48
N TYR A 355 15.20 44.12 7.08
CA TYR A 355 14.85 42.87 6.40
C TYR A 355 13.33 42.75 6.26
N VAL A 356 12.88 42.20 5.12
CA VAL A 356 11.44 42.06 4.79
C VAL A 356 10.72 41.10 5.74
N SER A 357 11.38 40.00 6.09
CA SER A 357 10.90 38.95 7.00
C SER A 357 12.10 38.36 7.76
N ASP A 358 11.86 37.58 8.81
CA ASP A 358 12.90 36.80 9.49
C ASP A 358 13.33 35.58 8.66
N HIS A 359 12.50 35.18 7.70
CA HIS A 359 12.85 34.23 6.66
C HIS A 359 13.16 34.94 5.33
N TYR A 360 14.07 34.36 4.56
CA TYR A 360 14.31 34.68 3.16
C TYR A 360 13.38 33.84 2.28
N GLY A 361 12.81 34.45 1.25
CA GLY A 361 11.97 33.74 0.29
C GLY A 361 12.81 32.78 -0.56
N VAL A 362 12.17 31.74 -1.10
CA VAL A 362 12.79 30.84 -2.07
C VAL A 362 12.03 30.93 -3.38
N ARG A 363 12.73 31.39 -4.43
CA ARG A 363 12.24 31.42 -5.81
C ARG A 363 12.78 30.20 -6.54
N ALA A 364 11.93 29.53 -7.31
CA ALA A 364 12.35 28.42 -8.17
C ALA A 364 11.63 28.45 -9.51
N GLU A 365 12.32 28.04 -10.57
CA GLU A 365 11.71 27.76 -11.88
C GLU A 365 11.65 26.24 -12.09
N VAL A 366 10.44 25.74 -12.34
CA VAL A 366 10.20 24.33 -12.68
C VAL A 366 9.56 24.24 -14.05
N GLY A 367 9.95 23.29 -14.88
CA GLY A 367 9.38 23.17 -16.23
C GLY A 367 9.50 21.74 -16.74
N PRO A 368 8.95 21.44 -17.93
CA PRO A 368 9.25 20.17 -18.57
C PRO A 368 10.77 20.04 -18.67
N ASP A 369 11.26 18.86 -18.33
CA ASP A 369 12.65 18.50 -18.54
C ASP A 369 13.00 18.82 -20.00
N ALA A 370 14.08 19.58 -20.23
CA ALA A 370 14.65 19.63 -21.56
C ALA A 370 14.94 18.17 -21.97
N PRO A 371 14.71 17.76 -23.22
CA PRO A 371 15.16 16.45 -23.67
C PRO A 371 16.70 16.49 -23.73
N ASP A 372 17.38 16.28 -22.58
CA ASP A 372 18.25 15.15 -22.27
C ASP A 372 19.11 15.41 -20.98
N THR A 373 19.59 14.32 -20.36
CA THR A 373 20.82 14.15 -19.51
C THR A 373 20.74 13.67 -18.05
N ALA A 374 19.59 13.41 -17.44
CA ALA A 374 19.52 12.51 -16.27
C ALA A 374 18.82 11.21 -16.69
N PHE A 375 19.56 10.28 -17.30
CA PHE A 375 19.05 8.94 -17.58
C PHE A 375 18.55 8.33 -16.26
N ALA A 376 17.24 8.05 -16.15
CA ALA A 376 16.70 7.24 -15.07
C ALA A 376 17.34 5.85 -15.18
N CYS A 377 18.42 5.65 -14.42
CA CYS A 377 19.23 4.44 -14.44
C CYS A 377 18.92 3.63 -13.20
N LEU A 378 18.60 2.35 -13.38
CA LEU A 378 18.39 1.43 -12.27
C LEU A 378 19.69 0.69 -11.95
N ASP A 379 20.41 1.16 -10.93
CA ASP A 379 21.67 0.55 -10.46
C ASP A 379 21.41 -0.57 -9.43
N VAL A 380 20.72 -1.62 -9.86
CA VAL A 380 20.46 -2.82 -9.04
C VAL A 380 21.35 -3.97 -9.50
N ARG A 381 21.89 -4.74 -8.55
CA ARG A 381 22.72 -5.91 -8.86
C ARG A 381 21.90 -6.95 -9.65
N PRO A 382 22.36 -7.37 -10.85
CA PRO A 382 21.62 -8.32 -11.67
C PRO A 382 21.62 -9.75 -11.11
N THR A 383 20.67 -10.56 -11.58
CA THR A 383 20.57 -11.99 -11.27
C THR A 383 20.34 -12.83 -12.52
N ALA A 384 20.99 -13.99 -12.59
CA ALA A 384 20.77 -14.97 -13.67
C ALA A 384 19.42 -15.73 -13.54
N ARG A 385 18.56 -15.29 -12.62
CA ARG A 385 17.18 -15.77 -12.43
C ARG A 385 16.17 -14.95 -13.22
N THR A 386 16.57 -13.83 -13.80
CA THR A 386 15.68 -12.93 -14.56
C THR A 386 16.29 -12.52 -15.90
N ALA A 387 15.41 -12.14 -16.82
CA ALA A 387 15.79 -11.63 -18.14
C ALA A 387 14.76 -10.62 -18.65
N LEU A 388 15.23 -9.67 -19.46
CA LEU A 388 14.40 -8.86 -20.36
C LEU A 388 14.58 -9.42 -21.77
N ALA A 389 13.50 -9.83 -22.41
CA ALA A 389 13.55 -10.50 -23.70
C ALA A 389 12.40 -10.08 -24.60
N TRP A 390 12.56 -10.24 -25.91
CA TRP A 390 11.46 -10.27 -26.86
C TRP A 390 11.05 -11.73 -27.12
N LEU A 391 9.76 -12.02 -27.14
CA LEU A 391 9.22 -13.33 -27.47
C LEU A 391 8.48 -13.20 -28.82
N PRO A 392 8.71 -14.12 -29.79
CA PRO A 392 7.90 -14.15 -31.00
C PRO A 392 6.44 -14.46 -30.66
N PRO A 393 5.47 -13.99 -31.47
CA PRO A 393 4.07 -14.35 -31.31
C PRO A 393 3.86 -15.87 -31.20
N GLU A 394 2.96 -16.31 -30.33
CA GLU A 394 2.75 -17.73 -30.01
C GLU A 394 2.35 -18.56 -31.24
N GLU A 395 1.73 -17.93 -32.24
CA GLU A 395 1.35 -18.57 -33.52
C GLU A 395 2.56 -19.07 -34.32
N LEU A 396 3.74 -18.48 -34.08
CA LEU A 396 4.99 -18.88 -34.73
C LEU A 396 5.76 -19.95 -33.95
N TRP A 397 5.30 -20.31 -32.75
CA TRP A 397 6.01 -21.26 -31.89
C TRP A 397 6.05 -22.69 -32.41
N PRO A 398 4.99 -23.27 -33.03
CA PRO A 398 5.02 -24.67 -33.43
C PRO A 398 6.25 -25.10 -34.25
N PRO A 399 6.59 -24.44 -35.38
CA PRO A 399 7.77 -24.84 -36.16
C PRO A 399 9.10 -24.62 -35.41
N LEU A 400 9.20 -23.56 -34.59
CA LEU A 400 10.38 -23.28 -33.77
C LEU A 400 10.56 -24.34 -32.68
N GLN A 401 9.48 -24.69 -31.98
CA GLN A 401 9.48 -25.62 -30.86
C GLN A 401 9.64 -27.06 -31.31
N ASP A 402 9.19 -27.44 -32.51
CA ASP A 402 9.46 -28.77 -33.06
C ASP A 402 10.95 -29.00 -33.28
N ILE A 403 11.66 -28.01 -33.85
CA ILE A 403 13.13 -28.05 -33.98
C ILE A 403 13.80 -28.06 -32.60
N ARG A 404 13.39 -27.17 -31.69
CA ARG A 404 13.96 -27.09 -30.34
C ARG A 404 13.71 -28.36 -29.53
N ARG A 405 12.61 -29.08 -29.76
CA ARG A 405 12.31 -30.34 -29.05
C ARG A 405 13.31 -31.43 -29.42
N GLU A 406 13.80 -31.41 -30.66
CA GLU A 406 14.78 -32.36 -31.18
C GLU A 406 16.21 -31.98 -30.76
N HIS A 407 16.52 -30.68 -30.65
CA HIS A 407 17.92 -30.21 -30.62
C HIS A 407 18.29 -29.24 -29.48
N ASP A 408 17.32 -28.65 -28.77
CA ASP A 408 17.58 -27.69 -27.68
C ASP A 408 17.45 -28.35 -26.30
N PRO A 409 18.56 -28.65 -25.60
CA PRO A 409 18.51 -29.21 -24.26
C PRO A 409 17.87 -28.26 -23.23
N GLN A 410 17.71 -26.97 -23.55
CA GLN A 410 17.10 -25.97 -22.68
C GLN A 410 15.62 -25.69 -23.02
N ILE A 411 14.98 -26.45 -23.92
CA ILE A 411 13.58 -26.23 -24.31
C ILE A 411 12.62 -26.19 -23.11
N HIS A 412 12.84 -27.05 -22.12
CA HIS A 412 11.99 -27.12 -20.92
C HIS A 412 12.21 -25.95 -19.96
N ARG A 413 13.27 -25.16 -20.14
CA ARG A 413 13.65 -24.04 -19.27
C ARG A 413 13.31 -22.68 -19.87
N TRP A 414 13.24 -22.58 -21.20
CA TRP A 414 13.03 -21.31 -21.90
C TRP A 414 11.97 -21.40 -23.01
N PRO A 415 11.02 -20.45 -23.08
CA PRO A 415 10.22 -20.26 -24.29
C PRO A 415 11.11 -19.81 -25.47
N PRO A 416 10.63 -19.83 -26.72
CA PRO A 416 11.32 -19.17 -27.82
C PRO A 416 11.49 -17.69 -27.50
N HIS A 417 12.70 -17.16 -27.62
CA HIS A 417 13.00 -15.79 -27.17
C HIS A 417 14.24 -15.23 -27.86
N VAL A 418 14.36 -13.90 -27.84
CA VAL A 418 15.58 -13.14 -28.10
C VAL A 418 15.92 -12.38 -26.81
N ASN A 419 17.03 -12.73 -26.16
CA ASN A 419 17.47 -12.04 -24.96
C ASN A 419 17.95 -10.63 -25.32
N LEU A 420 17.38 -9.61 -24.67
CA LEU A 420 17.86 -8.24 -24.75
C LEU A 420 18.83 -7.96 -23.60
N LEU A 421 18.43 -8.31 -22.37
CA LEU A 421 19.28 -8.26 -21.19
C LEU A 421 19.12 -9.57 -20.39
N PHE A 422 20.13 -10.43 -20.40
CA PHE A 422 20.17 -11.66 -19.59
C PHE A 422 21.08 -11.48 -18.38
N GLY A 423 20.60 -11.86 -17.20
CA GLY A 423 21.15 -11.31 -15.97
C GLY A 423 20.54 -9.93 -15.74
N PHE A 424 19.22 -9.88 -15.60
CA PHE A 424 18.49 -8.64 -15.44
C PHE A 424 18.31 -8.29 -13.95
N VAL A 425 17.56 -7.23 -13.64
CA VAL A 425 17.29 -6.87 -12.24
C VAL A 425 16.48 -7.98 -11.54
N PRO A 426 16.61 -8.16 -10.21
CA PRO A 426 15.82 -9.12 -9.47
C PRO A 426 14.33 -8.80 -9.51
N GLU A 427 13.48 -9.80 -9.24
CA GLU A 427 12.03 -9.68 -9.39
C GLU A 427 11.39 -8.58 -8.51
N HIS A 428 11.92 -8.32 -7.31
CA HIS A 428 11.47 -7.21 -6.46
C HIS A 428 11.68 -5.82 -7.07
N ALA A 429 12.59 -5.71 -8.04
CA ALA A 429 12.86 -4.48 -8.76
C ALA A 429 12.13 -4.41 -10.11
N PHE A 430 11.25 -5.37 -10.43
CA PHE A 430 10.53 -5.39 -11.71
C PHE A 430 9.62 -4.18 -11.90
N GLU A 431 8.93 -3.70 -10.85
CA GLU A 431 8.07 -2.51 -10.97
C GLU A 431 8.89 -1.25 -11.23
N GLN A 432 10.05 -1.11 -10.57
CA GLN A 432 10.99 -0.02 -10.82
C GLN A 432 11.57 -0.12 -12.24
N ALA A 433 11.98 -1.32 -12.67
CA ALA A 433 12.46 -1.55 -14.02
C ALA A 433 11.39 -1.27 -15.07
N ALA A 434 10.14 -1.66 -14.83
CA ALA A 434 9.03 -1.35 -15.72
C ALA A 434 8.84 0.18 -15.83
N SER A 435 8.88 0.91 -14.71
CA SER A 435 8.83 2.39 -14.68
C SER A 435 9.99 3.06 -15.42
N VAL A 436 11.17 2.45 -15.42
CA VAL A 436 12.32 2.93 -16.22
C VAL A 436 12.11 2.61 -17.70
N LEU A 437 11.64 1.41 -18.02
CA LEU A 437 11.34 0.98 -19.39
C LEU A 437 10.23 1.81 -20.04
N THR A 438 9.23 2.26 -19.27
CA THR A 438 8.17 3.16 -19.78
C THR A 438 8.71 4.53 -20.21
N ARG A 439 9.91 4.93 -19.75
CA ARG A 439 10.58 6.18 -20.14
C ARG A 439 11.64 5.98 -21.23
N ALA A 440 12.13 4.76 -21.37
CA ALA A 440 13.10 4.36 -22.37
C ALA A 440 12.47 4.17 -23.78
N THR A 441 11.39 4.90 -24.10
CA THR A 441 10.46 4.59 -25.21
C THR A 441 11.12 4.56 -26.58
N THR A 442 11.59 3.39 -26.98
CA THR A 442 11.83 3.06 -28.39
C THR A 442 10.52 2.75 -29.09
N ALA A 443 10.35 3.25 -30.31
CA ALA A 443 9.19 2.95 -31.14
C ALA A 443 9.17 1.45 -31.52
N PRO A 444 7.98 0.82 -31.63
CA PRO A 444 7.84 -0.50 -32.23
C PRO A 444 8.42 -0.52 -33.65
N PHE A 445 9.00 -1.65 -34.06
CA PHE A 445 9.59 -1.80 -35.39
C PHE A 445 9.29 -3.17 -36.00
N ASP A 446 9.35 -3.25 -37.32
CA ASP A 446 9.22 -4.50 -38.06
C ASP A 446 10.57 -5.22 -38.14
N ALA A 447 10.54 -6.53 -38.02
CA ALA A 447 11.70 -7.41 -38.12
C ALA A 447 11.34 -8.64 -38.97
N ARG A 448 12.35 -9.43 -39.32
CA ARG A 448 12.17 -10.67 -40.11
C ARG A 448 13.03 -11.76 -39.53
N LEU A 449 12.41 -12.86 -39.14
CA LEU A 449 13.10 -14.07 -38.70
C LEU A 449 13.48 -14.88 -39.93
N GLU A 450 14.76 -14.87 -40.30
CA GLU A 450 15.26 -15.53 -41.50
C GLU A 450 16.77 -15.73 -41.41
N GLY A 451 17.30 -16.82 -41.97
CA GLY A 451 18.73 -17.11 -41.92
C GLY A 451 19.09 -17.87 -40.64
N VAL A 452 19.71 -19.03 -40.82
CA VAL A 452 20.16 -19.88 -39.70
C VAL A 452 21.68 -19.80 -39.62
N HIS A 453 22.17 -19.42 -38.46
CA HIS A 453 23.57 -19.21 -38.17
C HIS A 453 23.98 -19.98 -36.92
N TRP A 454 25.28 -19.97 -36.59
CA TRP A 454 25.79 -20.61 -35.39
C TRP A 454 27.01 -19.89 -34.84
N PHE A 455 27.22 -20.01 -33.52
CA PHE A 455 28.47 -19.64 -32.87
C PHE A 455 28.97 -20.79 -32.00
N GLY A 456 30.28 -20.98 -32.01
CA GLY A 456 30.94 -22.11 -31.34
C GLY A 456 31.16 -21.87 -29.84
N HIS A 457 30.97 -22.94 -29.08
CA HIS A 457 31.44 -23.10 -27.70
C HIS A 457 32.64 -24.05 -27.68
N ARG A 458 33.09 -24.45 -26.48
CA ARG A 458 34.24 -25.33 -26.32
C ARG A 458 34.03 -26.70 -26.97
N ASP A 459 32.86 -27.30 -26.78
CA ASP A 459 32.58 -28.70 -27.14
C ASP A 459 31.38 -28.86 -28.10
N ASP A 460 30.58 -27.82 -28.29
CA ASP A 460 29.40 -27.78 -29.16
C ASP A 460 29.23 -26.36 -29.76
N ALA A 461 28.18 -26.14 -30.54
CA ALA A 461 27.80 -24.83 -31.05
C ALA A 461 26.30 -24.60 -30.87
N THR A 462 25.91 -23.36 -30.57
CA THR A 462 24.50 -22.94 -30.60
C THR A 462 24.12 -22.61 -32.03
N VAL A 463 23.09 -23.28 -32.54
CA VAL A 463 22.44 -22.96 -33.83
C VAL A 463 21.23 -22.08 -33.54
N TRP A 464 21.09 -20.98 -34.27
CA TRP A 464 20.09 -19.94 -34.01
C TRP A 464 19.53 -19.34 -35.30
N LEU A 465 18.29 -18.85 -35.21
CA LEU A 465 17.57 -18.13 -36.26
C LEU A 465 17.82 -16.62 -36.09
N ASP A 466 18.16 -15.93 -37.17
CA ASP A 466 18.45 -14.50 -37.16
C ASP A 466 17.17 -13.64 -37.16
N PRO A 467 16.90 -12.89 -36.07
CA PRO A 467 15.76 -11.98 -35.98
C PRO A 467 16.01 -10.61 -36.63
N ALA A 468 17.25 -10.32 -37.02
CA ALA A 468 17.69 -9.06 -37.58
C ALA A 468 17.94 -9.13 -39.10
N ALA A 469 17.41 -10.16 -39.79
CA ALA A 469 17.62 -10.36 -41.22
C ALA A 469 17.10 -9.21 -42.12
N ALA A 470 16.16 -8.39 -41.61
CA ALA A 470 15.69 -7.17 -42.25
C ALA A 470 16.51 -5.90 -41.92
N GLY A 471 17.49 -6.01 -41.01
CA GLY A 471 18.38 -4.94 -40.56
C GLY A 471 18.71 -5.01 -39.06
N GLU A 472 19.99 -4.83 -38.72
CA GLU A 472 20.48 -4.89 -37.33
C GLU A 472 20.25 -3.59 -36.54
N LYS A 473 20.10 -2.45 -37.23
CA LYS A 473 20.06 -1.12 -36.61
C LYS A 473 18.96 -0.96 -35.55
N PRO A 474 17.69 -1.34 -35.78
CA PRO A 474 16.64 -1.19 -34.77
C PRO A 474 16.90 -2.01 -33.49
N TRP A 475 17.45 -3.22 -33.65
CA TRP A 475 17.85 -4.08 -32.53
C TRP A 475 19.01 -3.48 -31.74
N ALA A 476 20.02 -2.92 -32.42
CA ALA A 476 21.15 -2.26 -31.78
C ALA A 476 20.74 -0.97 -31.04
N GLU A 477 19.83 -0.18 -31.61
CA GLU A 477 19.26 1.01 -30.96
C GLU A 477 18.46 0.67 -29.71
N LEU A 478 17.59 -0.34 -29.80
CA LEU A 478 16.84 -0.86 -28.65
C LEU A 478 17.80 -1.31 -27.53
N HIS A 479 18.75 -2.19 -27.85
CA HIS A 479 19.72 -2.68 -26.87
C HIS A 479 20.58 -1.55 -26.28
N GLY A 480 21.05 -0.60 -27.09
CA GLY A 480 21.83 0.55 -26.64
C GLY A 480 21.05 1.44 -25.66
N THR A 481 19.76 1.68 -25.93
CA THR A 481 18.87 2.38 -24.99
C THR A 481 18.69 1.60 -23.70
N LEU A 482 18.42 0.30 -23.76
CA LEU A 482 18.26 -0.53 -22.57
C LEU A 482 19.53 -0.58 -21.70
N VAL A 483 20.71 -0.70 -22.28
CA VAL A 483 21.99 -0.72 -21.53
C VAL A 483 22.26 0.61 -20.83
N ARG A 484 21.84 1.75 -21.39
CA ARG A 484 21.97 3.07 -20.72
C ARG A 484 21.11 3.17 -19.46
N HIS A 485 19.93 2.57 -19.47
CA HIS A 485 19.02 2.52 -18.32
C HIS A 485 19.36 1.42 -17.30
N PHE A 486 20.03 0.35 -17.74
CA PHE A 486 20.40 -0.80 -16.92
C PHE A 486 21.90 -1.15 -17.06
N PRO A 487 22.83 -0.27 -16.66
CA PRO A 487 24.25 -0.41 -16.96
C PRO A 487 24.89 -1.66 -16.37
N ARG A 488 24.39 -2.13 -15.20
CA ARG A 488 24.86 -3.39 -14.60
C ARG A 488 24.37 -4.65 -15.31
N CYS A 489 23.33 -4.55 -16.14
CA CYS A 489 22.75 -5.69 -16.85
C CYS A 489 23.44 -5.97 -18.19
N ARG A 490 24.56 -5.29 -18.48
CA ARG A 490 25.37 -5.55 -19.66
C ARG A 490 26.00 -6.94 -19.55
N GLY A 491 25.82 -7.76 -20.58
CA GLY A 491 26.46 -9.07 -20.69
C GLY A 491 27.98 -8.98 -20.68
N ARG A 492 28.65 -10.12 -20.47
CA ARG A 492 30.13 -10.19 -20.37
C ARG A 492 30.87 -9.97 -21.69
N HIS A 493 30.19 -10.08 -22.81
CA HIS A 493 30.78 -10.00 -24.15
C HIS A 493 30.59 -8.60 -24.75
N GLU A 494 31.59 -8.14 -25.51
CA GLU A 494 31.46 -6.91 -26.29
C GLU A 494 30.56 -7.16 -27.51
N GLY A 495 29.59 -6.27 -27.73
CA GLY A 495 28.63 -6.36 -28.83
C GLY A 495 27.29 -6.98 -28.42
N PHE A 496 26.31 -6.83 -29.30
CA PHE A 496 24.98 -7.41 -29.18
C PHE A 496 24.60 -8.07 -30.50
N THR A 497 24.38 -9.38 -30.47
CA THR A 497 23.88 -10.14 -31.61
C THR A 497 22.52 -10.70 -31.22
N PRO A 498 21.41 -10.13 -31.71
CA PRO A 498 20.09 -10.68 -31.43
C PRO A 498 20.00 -12.06 -32.08
N HIS A 499 19.57 -13.07 -31.32
CA HIS A 499 19.50 -14.44 -31.80
C HIS A 499 18.38 -15.21 -31.12
N LEU A 500 17.70 -16.09 -31.88
CA LEU A 500 16.70 -17.02 -31.36
C LEU A 500 17.27 -18.44 -31.43
N SER A 501 17.59 -19.03 -30.28
CA SER A 501 18.22 -20.35 -30.22
C SER A 501 17.30 -21.46 -30.71
N LEU A 502 17.78 -22.29 -31.63
CA LEU A 502 17.06 -23.45 -32.19
C LEU A 502 17.57 -24.78 -31.62
N GLY A 503 18.84 -24.85 -31.24
CA GLY A 503 19.43 -26.07 -30.67
C GLY A 503 20.93 -25.99 -30.47
N ARG A 504 21.52 -27.07 -29.96
CA ARG A 504 22.97 -27.26 -29.84
C ARG A 504 23.43 -28.51 -30.59
N ALA A 505 24.54 -28.41 -31.30
CA ALA A 505 25.12 -29.53 -32.05
C ALA A 505 26.65 -29.48 -32.09
N THR A 506 27.28 -30.64 -32.21
CA THR A 506 28.72 -30.79 -32.49
C THR A 506 29.04 -30.59 -33.97
N ASP A 507 28.08 -30.84 -34.87
CA ASP A 507 28.12 -30.48 -36.29
C ASP A 507 27.06 -29.39 -36.60
N PRO A 508 27.37 -28.11 -36.34
CA PRO A 508 26.40 -27.03 -36.50
C PRO A 508 26.03 -26.75 -37.96
N ASN A 509 26.88 -27.09 -38.94
CA ASN A 509 26.59 -26.83 -40.35
C ASN A 509 25.44 -27.72 -40.85
N THR A 510 25.49 -29.00 -40.51
CA THR A 510 24.42 -29.95 -40.86
C THR A 510 23.10 -29.56 -40.18
N LEU A 511 23.13 -29.22 -38.89
CA LEU A 511 21.93 -28.78 -38.18
C LEU A 511 21.39 -27.46 -38.74
N ALA A 512 22.24 -26.47 -39.03
CA ALA A 512 21.82 -25.20 -39.61
C ALA A 512 21.13 -25.39 -40.97
N ALA A 513 21.68 -26.24 -41.85
CA ALA A 513 21.06 -26.56 -43.13
C ALA A 513 19.69 -27.26 -42.98
N ALA A 514 19.58 -28.20 -42.04
CA ALA A 514 18.33 -28.89 -41.74
C ALA A 514 17.25 -27.93 -41.18
N CYS A 515 17.63 -27.02 -40.28
CA CYS A 515 16.76 -25.98 -39.76
C CYS A 515 16.31 -25.02 -40.87
N ALA A 516 17.23 -24.55 -41.71
CA ALA A 516 16.93 -23.64 -42.81
C ALA A 516 15.95 -24.25 -43.83
N ALA A 517 16.01 -25.56 -44.06
CA ALA A 517 15.07 -26.26 -44.93
C ALA A 517 13.65 -26.39 -44.34
N ARG A 518 13.51 -26.31 -43.01
CA ARG A 518 12.23 -26.44 -42.28
C ARG A 518 11.55 -25.10 -42.01
N LEU A 519 12.31 -24.00 -42.01
CA LEU A 519 11.84 -22.67 -41.62
C LEU A 519 11.65 -21.78 -42.85
N THR A 520 10.44 -21.24 -43.00
CA THR A 520 10.17 -20.16 -43.96
C THR A 520 10.40 -18.80 -43.31
N PRO A 521 10.82 -17.76 -44.06
CA PRO A 521 10.97 -16.41 -43.53
C PRO A 521 9.68 -15.91 -42.86
N MET A 522 9.80 -15.34 -41.65
CA MET A 522 8.64 -14.90 -40.87
C MET A 522 8.71 -13.39 -40.61
N PRO A 523 7.84 -12.56 -41.22
CA PRO A 523 7.73 -11.16 -40.85
C PRO A 523 7.10 -11.05 -39.47
N VAL A 524 7.69 -10.23 -38.60
CA VAL A 524 7.25 -10.04 -37.21
C VAL A 524 7.31 -8.57 -36.83
N LYS A 525 6.49 -8.19 -35.86
CA LYS A 525 6.54 -6.86 -35.25
C LYS A 525 7.10 -6.96 -33.83
N VAL A 526 8.15 -6.21 -33.55
CA VAL A 526 8.71 -6.05 -32.21
C VAL A 526 7.99 -4.90 -31.55
N GLY A 527 6.95 -5.21 -30.78
CA GLY A 527 6.09 -4.23 -30.12
C GLY A 527 6.01 -4.37 -28.60
N GLU A 528 6.50 -5.47 -28.02
CA GLU A 528 6.36 -5.76 -26.60
C GLU A 528 7.61 -6.47 -26.07
N LEU A 529 8.08 -6.09 -24.89
CA LEU A 529 9.17 -6.74 -24.17
C LEU A 529 8.64 -7.51 -22.98
N ALA A 530 9.17 -8.71 -22.73
CA ALA A 530 8.78 -9.54 -21.60
C ALA A 530 9.80 -9.48 -20.45
N LEU A 531 9.28 -9.29 -19.25
CA LEU A 531 9.98 -9.50 -17.98
C LEU A 531 9.86 -10.98 -17.61
N LEU A 532 10.97 -11.71 -17.72
CA LEU A 532 11.06 -13.14 -17.43
C LEU A 532 11.70 -13.38 -16.07
N SER A 533 11.15 -14.29 -15.29
CA SER A 533 11.81 -14.82 -14.09
C SER A 533 11.64 -16.33 -13.95
N ARG A 534 12.57 -16.94 -13.21
CA ARG A 534 12.45 -18.31 -12.70
C ARG A 534 12.66 -18.35 -11.20
N ARG A 535 11.76 -19.02 -10.49
CA ARG A 535 11.73 -19.21 -9.04
C ARG A 535 11.97 -20.68 -8.70
N GLY A 536 12.92 -20.98 -7.81
CA GLY A 536 13.32 -22.36 -7.52
C GLY A 536 13.79 -23.09 -8.78
N ASP A 537 13.22 -24.26 -9.06
CA ASP A 537 13.55 -25.07 -10.25
C ASP A 537 12.57 -24.88 -11.42
N GLU A 538 11.66 -23.92 -11.35
CA GLU A 538 10.70 -23.66 -12.42
C GLU A 538 11.39 -23.08 -13.69
N PRO A 539 10.77 -23.21 -14.88
CA PRO A 539 11.28 -22.58 -16.10
C PRO A 539 11.15 -21.05 -16.09
N MET A 540 11.81 -20.36 -17.01
CA MET A 540 11.57 -18.93 -17.22
C MET A 540 10.13 -18.69 -17.65
N ARG A 541 9.41 -17.90 -16.85
CA ARG A 541 8.01 -17.53 -17.08
C ARG A 541 7.89 -16.02 -17.23
N VAL A 542 6.95 -15.59 -18.07
CA VAL A 542 6.58 -14.18 -18.20
C VAL A 542 5.89 -13.73 -16.92
N ARG A 543 6.43 -12.71 -16.28
CA ARG A 543 5.86 -12.05 -15.09
C ARG A 543 5.18 -10.73 -15.41
N GLY A 544 5.63 -10.08 -16.47
CA GLY A 544 4.96 -8.92 -17.03
C GLY A 544 5.49 -8.60 -18.41
N THR A 545 4.82 -7.70 -19.09
CA THR A 545 5.21 -7.20 -20.40
C THR A 545 5.18 -5.68 -20.45
N VAL A 546 6.01 -5.09 -21.30
CA VAL A 546 6.10 -3.64 -21.51
C VAL A 546 5.98 -3.36 -23.01
N SER A 547 4.95 -2.61 -23.39
CA SER A 547 4.72 -2.21 -24.78
C SER A 547 5.70 -1.12 -25.21
N LEU A 548 6.37 -1.34 -26.34
CA LEU A 548 7.21 -0.34 -26.99
C LEU A 548 6.35 0.82 -27.51
N GLY A 549 6.89 2.04 -27.46
CA GLY A 549 6.20 3.28 -27.85
C GLY A 549 5.21 3.82 -26.81
N THR A 550 4.36 2.99 -26.20
CA THR A 550 3.38 3.45 -25.20
C THR A 550 3.87 3.33 -23.75
N GLY A 551 4.82 2.41 -23.49
CA GLY A 551 5.24 2.10 -22.13
C GLY A 551 4.17 1.36 -21.31
N GLU A 552 3.07 0.90 -21.90
CA GLU A 552 2.02 0.18 -21.18
C GLU A 552 2.60 -1.08 -20.53
N VAL A 553 2.39 -1.23 -19.21
CA VAL A 553 2.88 -2.39 -18.44
C VAL A 553 1.71 -3.32 -18.14
N ARG A 554 1.84 -4.61 -18.47
CA ARG A 554 0.86 -5.64 -18.12
C ARG A 554 1.50 -6.71 -17.25
N TRP A 555 1.07 -6.81 -15.99
CA TRP A 555 1.51 -7.86 -15.09
C TRP A 555 0.74 -9.16 -15.34
N ARG A 556 1.43 -10.29 -15.31
CA ARG A 556 0.78 -11.61 -15.33
C ARG A 556 0.36 -11.98 -13.92
N GLU A 557 -0.92 -12.33 -13.76
CA GLU A 557 -1.42 -12.84 -12.48
C GLU A 557 -0.87 -14.26 -12.22
N GLU A 558 -0.59 -14.56 -10.95
CA GLU A 558 -0.33 -15.93 -10.55
C GLU A 558 -1.65 -16.71 -10.61
N PRO A 559 -1.68 -17.94 -11.16
CA PRO A 559 -2.88 -18.74 -11.15
C PRO A 559 -3.34 -18.99 -9.70
N ALA A 560 -4.64 -18.84 -9.45
CA ALA A 560 -5.22 -19.08 -8.13
C ALA A 560 -4.93 -20.51 -7.66
N LEU A 561 -4.61 -20.65 -6.37
CA LEU A 561 -4.33 -21.95 -5.74
C LEU A 561 -5.59 -22.76 -5.50
N TYR A 562 -6.71 -22.05 -5.39
CA TYR A 562 -8.04 -22.61 -5.24
C TYR A 562 -8.79 -22.39 -6.55
N GLU A 563 -8.76 -23.38 -7.44
CA GLU A 563 -9.96 -23.66 -8.20
C GLU A 563 -10.99 -24.04 -7.14
N GLY A 564 -12.04 -23.23 -6.97
CA GLY A 564 -13.11 -23.52 -6.04
C GLY A 564 -13.62 -24.92 -6.32
N GLY A 565 -13.13 -25.89 -5.56
CA GLY A 565 -13.59 -27.26 -5.64
C GLY A 565 -15.05 -27.24 -5.29
N GLY A 566 -15.90 -27.26 -6.32
CA GLY A 566 -17.27 -27.73 -6.28
C GLY A 566 -17.29 -29.23 -5.96
N GLY A 567 -16.61 -29.62 -4.88
CA GLY A 567 -16.99 -30.76 -4.09
C GLY A 567 -18.17 -30.29 -3.26
N ASP A 568 -19.34 -30.28 -3.89
CA ASP A 568 -20.57 -30.57 -3.18
C ASP A 568 -20.24 -31.74 -2.23
N GLU A 569 -20.26 -31.52 -0.92
CA GLU A 569 -20.44 -32.60 0.06
C GLU A 569 -21.89 -33.10 -0.08
N VAL A 570 -22.24 -33.59 -1.27
CA VAL A 570 -23.43 -34.38 -1.51
C VAL A 570 -23.00 -35.82 -1.27
N GLY A 571 -23.19 -36.28 -0.03
CA GLY A 571 -23.27 -37.71 0.30
C GLY A 571 -22.06 -38.38 0.98
N GLY A 572 -21.12 -37.64 1.54
CA GLY A 572 -20.01 -38.21 2.34
C GLY A 572 -20.41 -38.51 3.79
N VAL A 573 -19.97 -39.63 4.35
CA VAL A 573 -20.12 -40.00 5.77
C VAL A 573 -19.63 -38.85 6.67
N ASP A 574 -20.38 -38.47 7.70
CA ASP A 574 -19.95 -37.47 8.71
C ASP A 574 -18.79 -38.01 9.55
N VAL A 575 -17.58 -37.94 8.98
CA VAL A 575 -16.34 -38.40 9.62
C VAL A 575 -16.09 -37.64 10.92
N ALA A 576 -16.33 -36.32 10.94
CA ALA A 576 -16.10 -35.49 12.12
C ALA A 576 -17.02 -35.89 13.29
N GLY A 577 -18.31 -36.10 13.04
CA GLY A 577 -19.25 -36.58 14.06
C GLY A 577 -18.99 -38.04 14.46
N ARG A 578 -18.47 -38.89 13.56
CA ARG A 578 -18.01 -40.25 13.90
C ARG A 578 -16.80 -40.21 14.84
N VAL A 579 -15.78 -39.42 14.52
CA VAL A 579 -14.59 -39.25 15.38
C VAL A 579 -14.96 -38.67 16.74
N THR A 580 -15.82 -37.65 16.78
CA THR A 580 -16.28 -37.05 18.04
C THR A 580 -16.95 -38.08 18.94
N ARG A 581 -17.82 -38.93 18.38
CA ARG A 581 -18.47 -40.04 19.11
C ARG A 581 -17.45 -41.07 19.59
N LEU A 582 -16.52 -41.49 18.74
CA LEU A 582 -15.46 -42.43 19.11
C LEU A 582 -14.62 -41.93 20.29
N VAL A 583 -14.24 -40.65 20.28
CA VAL A 583 -13.49 -40.05 21.39
C VAL A 583 -14.36 -39.96 22.65
N ALA A 584 -15.64 -39.60 22.53
CA ALA A 584 -16.56 -39.57 23.68
C ALA A 584 -16.80 -40.97 24.28
N ASP A 585 -17.02 -41.99 23.44
CA ASP A 585 -17.22 -43.38 23.87
C ASP A 585 -15.97 -43.97 24.56
N ALA A 586 -14.78 -43.51 24.16
CA ALA A 586 -13.54 -43.86 24.84
C ALA A 586 -13.45 -43.28 26.26
N PHE A 587 -14.21 -42.23 26.59
CA PHE A 587 -14.17 -41.55 27.89
C PHE A 587 -15.59 -41.31 28.44
N PRO A 588 -16.33 -42.37 28.84
CA PRO A 588 -17.75 -42.28 29.21
C PRO A 588 -18.01 -41.44 30.47
N ASP A 589 -17.02 -41.34 31.36
CA ASP A 589 -17.10 -40.52 32.58
C ASP A 589 -16.64 -39.06 32.35
N GLY A 590 -16.27 -38.71 31.12
CA GLY A 590 -15.84 -37.37 30.72
C GLY A 590 -16.82 -36.68 29.78
N VAL A 591 -16.49 -35.45 29.39
CA VAL A 591 -17.26 -34.67 28.40
C VAL A 591 -16.35 -34.20 27.28
N VAL A 592 -16.73 -34.47 26.04
CA VAL A 592 -15.98 -34.07 24.84
C VAL A 592 -16.74 -32.98 24.11
N HIS A 593 -16.09 -31.85 23.89
CA HIS A 593 -16.64 -30.71 23.17
C HIS A 593 -15.96 -30.53 21.82
N VAL A 594 -16.74 -30.46 20.74
CA VAL A 594 -16.29 -29.87 19.47
C VAL A 594 -16.12 -28.37 19.68
N VAL A 595 -14.98 -27.81 19.29
CA VAL A 595 -14.67 -26.37 19.38
C VAL A 595 -14.27 -25.79 18.02
N GLY A 596 -13.85 -24.53 18.00
CA GLY A 596 -13.29 -23.89 16.83
C GLY A 596 -14.27 -23.74 15.67
N SER A 597 -13.74 -23.86 14.45
CA SER A 597 -14.49 -23.50 13.23
C SER A 597 -15.68 -24.41 12.92
N ARG A 598 -15.60 -25.69 13.30
CA ARG A 598 -16.70 -26.64 13.15
C ARG A 598 -17.83 -26.34 14.12
N ARG A 599 -17.53 -26.00 15.38
CA ARG A 599 -18.55 -25.55 16.36
C ARG A 599 -19.25 -24.28 15.89
N MET A 600 -18.52 -23.34 15.28
CA MET A 600 -19.08 -22.09 14.74
C MET A 600 -19.78 -22.24 13.37
N GLY A 601 -19.76 -23.42 12.73
CA GLY A 601 -20.36 -23.63 11.41
C GLY A 601 -19.62 -22.94 10.25
N CYS A 602 -18.37 -22.50 10.47
CA CYS A 602 -17.55 -21.75 9.51
C CYS A 602 -16.25 -22.48 9.13
N ALA A 603 -16.24 -23.81 9.23
CA ALA A 603 -15.14 -24.66 8.77
C ALA A 603 -15.00 -24.57 7.23
N LEU A 604 -13.75 -24.55 6.76
CA LEU A 604 -13.44 -24.69 5.33
C LEU A 604 -13.40 -26.18 4.95
N PRO A 605 -13.56 -26.52 3.67
CA PRO A 605 -13.28 -27.88 3.20
C PRO A 605 -11.88 -28.33 3.62
N GLY A 606 -11.80 -29.53 4.21
CA GLY A 606 -10.55 -30.08 4.74
C GLY A 606 -10.03 -29.45 6.02
N ALA A 607 -10.83 -28.63 6.74
CA ALA A 607 -10.42 -28.11 8.05
C ALA A 607 -10.36 -29.21 9.12
N ASP A 608 -9.35 -29.12 9.98
CA ASP A 608 -9.10 -29.98 11.13
C ASP A 608 -10.31 -30.05 12.07
N LEU A 609 -10.37 -31.09 12.91
CA LEU A 609 -11.34 -31.24 13.99
C LEU A 609 -10.70 -30.91 15.33
N ASP A 610 -11.08 -29.76 15.90
CA ASP A 610 -10.64 -29.34 17.23
C ASP A 610 -11.59 -29.88 18.33
N LEU A 611 -11.02 -30.60 19.30
CA LEU A 611 -11.74 -31.18 20.44
C LEU A 611 -11.13 -30.73 21.77
N VAL A 612 -11.99 -30.54 22.78
CA VAL A 612 -11.59 -30.39 24.18
C VAL A 612 -12.30 -31.45 25.01
N ALA A 613 -11.53 -32.33 25.67
CA ALA A 613 -12.05 -33.36 26.57
C ALA A 613 -11.83 -32.95 28.03
N ALA A 614 -12.92 -32.78 28.79
CA ALA A 614 -12.91 -32.63 30.24
C ALA A 614 -13.04 -34.02 30.87
N LEU A 615 -11.99 -34.50 31.53
CA LEU A 615 -11.90 -35.85 32.09
C LEU A 615 -11.74 -35.79 33.62
N PRO A 616 -12.43 -36.66 34.39
CA PRO A 616 -12.40 -36.64 35.84
C PRO A 616 -11.03 -37.09 36.41
N GLY A 617 -10.72 -36.63 37.62
CA GLY A 617 -9.51 -37.02 38.34
C GLY A 617 -8.23 -36.42 37.77
N THR A 618 -7.12 -37.13 37.96
CA THR A 618 -5.81 -36.83 37.36
C THR A 618 -5.68 -37.57 36.03
N VAL A 619 -5.16 -36.91 35.00
CA VAL A 619 -5.11 -37.46 33.65
C VAL A 619 -3.67 -37.47 33.14
N GLU A 620 -3.18 -38.67 32.83
CA GLU A 620 -1.87 -38.86 32.20
C GLU A 620 -2.00 -38.91 30.67
N PRO A 621 -1.29 -38.08 29.90
CA PRO A 621 -1.41 -38.04 28.44
C PRO A 621 -1.14 -39.39 27.76
N ALA A 622 -0.16 -40.15 28.27
CA ALA A 622 0.16 -41.49 27.79
C ALA A 622 -1.01 -42.48 27.95
N ALA A 623 -1.80 -42.35 29.03
CA ALA A 623 -2.97 -43.19 29.26
C ALA A 623 -4.10 -42.85 28.29
N VAL A 624 -4.31 -41.56 28.01
CA VAL A 624 -5.27 -41.09 27.00
C VAL A 624 -4.85 -41.57 25.60
N GLN A 625 -3.57 -41.45 25.26
CA GLN A 625 -3.01 -41.91 23.99
C GLN A 625 -3.20 -43.42 23.81
N ALA A 626 -2.84 -44.22 24.82
CA ALA A 626 -2.99 -45.67 24.78
C ALA A 626 -4.46 -46.07 24.60
N LYS A 627 -5.38 -45.40 25.31
CA LYS A 627 -6.81 -45.68 25.20
C LYS A 627 -7.37 -45.34 23.82
N LEU A 628 -7.02 -44.16 23.28
CA LEU A 628 -7.42 -43.77 21.94
C LEU A 628 -6.84 -44.70 20.88
N SER A 629 -5.56 -45.07 20.99
CA SER A 629 -4.92 -46.02 20.06
C SER A 629 -5.59 -47.40 20.08
N ALA A 630 -6.14 -47.80 21.23
CA ALA A 630 -6.88 -49.06 21.37
C ALA A 630 -8.29 -49.00 20.77
N VAL A 631 -8.99 -47.86 20.86
CA VAL A 631 -10.37 -47.71 20.33
C VAL A 631 -10.41 -47.27 18.86
N THR A 632 -9.30 -46.76 18.33
CA THR A 632 -9.19 -46.27 16.96
C THR A 632 -8.20 -47.12 16.16
N HIS A 633 -8.57 -48.36 15.83
CA HIS A 633 -7.78 -49.20 14.92
C HIS A 633 -7.60 -48.59 13.51
N GLU A 634 -8.46 -47.63 13.14
CA GLU A 634 -8.42 -46.85 11.89
C GLU A 634 -7.65 -45.52 12.03
N ALA A 635 -7.30 -45.07 13.25
CA ALA A 635 -6.49 -43.86 13.40
C ALA A 635 -5.02 -44.18 13.13
N CYS A 636 -4.36 -43.33 12.35
CA CYS A 636 -2.92 -43.30 12.24
C CYS A 636 -2.34 -42.11 13.02
N ASP A 637 -1.07 -42.26 13.45
CA ASP A 637 -0.25 -41.19 14.02
C ASP A 637 -0.81 -40.51 15.29
N VAL A 638 -1.42 -41.28 16.20
CA VAL A 638 -1.82 -40.75 17.52
C VAL A 638 -0.58 -40.40 18.32
N ARG A 639 -0.29 -39.11 18.47
CA ARG A 639 0.93 -38.61 19.12
C ARG A 639 0.65 -37.48 20.09
N GLU A 640 1.44 -37.42 21.16
CA GLU A 640 1.40 -36.33 22.12
C GLU A 640 1.99 -35.04 21.53
N VAL A 641 1.34 -33.91 21.83
CA VAL A 641 1.82 -32.58 21.47
C VAL A 641 2.81 -32.10 22.53
N VAL A 642 4.10 -32.16 22.21
CA VAL A 642 5.18 -31.76 23.12
C VAL A 642 5.28 -30.23 23.20
N GLY A 643 5.26 -29.68 24.43
CA GLY A 643 5.48 -28.25 24.68
C GLY A 643 4.24 -27.35 24.64
N ALA A 644 3.04 -27.94 24.57
CA ALA A 644 1.78 -27.21 24.73
C ALA A 644 1.52 -26.83 26.20
N ARG A 645 0.81 -25.72 26.43
CA ARG A 645 0.40 -25.29 27.78
C ARG A 645 -0.63 -26.24 28.42
N VAL A 646 -1.41 -26.92 27.58
CA VAL A 646 -2.43 -27.89 27.98
C VAL A 646 -2.07 -29.21 27.31
N PRO A 647 -2.10 -30.34 28.04
CA PRO A 647 -1.84 -31.64 27.44
C PRO A 647 -2.78 -31.91 26.26
N GLY A 648 -2.26 -32.52 25.21
CA GLY A 648 -3.07 -32.79 24.03
C GLY A 648 -2.45 -33.82 23.10
N LEU A 649 -3.29 -34.34 22.22
CA LEU A 649 -2.96 -35.36 21.23
C LEU A 649 -3.31 -34.84 19.84
N ARG A 650 -2.48 -35.17 18.86
CA ARG A 650 -2.82 -35.04 17.44
C ARG A 650 -2.96 -36.44 16.85
N LEU A 651 -3.99 -36.66 16.06
CA LEU A 651 -4.25 -37.91 15.37
C LEU A 651 -4.86 -37.65 13.99
N ARG A 652 -4.76 -38.64 13.10
CA ARG A 652 -5.37 -38.58 11.77
C ARG A 652 -6.34 -39.75 11.60
N PHE A 653 -7.55 -39.45 11.14
CA PHE A 653 -8.62 -40.44 10.99
C PHE A 653 -9.33 -40.26 9.66
N ASP A 654 -9.26 -41.25 8.76
CA ASP A 654 -9.80 -41.16 7.38
C ASP A 654 -9.43 -39.86 6.64
N GLY A 655 -8.16 -39.43 6.82
CA GLY A 655 -7.64 -38.21 6.19
C GLY A 655 -8.02 -36.90 6.89
N LEU A 656 -8.84 -36.93 7.94
CA LEU A 656 -9.14 -35.79 8.81
C LEU A 656 -8.09 -35.67 9.91
N ASP A 657 -7.41 -34.53 9.98
CA ASP A 657 -6.54 -34.19 11.11
C ASP A 657 -7.38 -33.75 12.31
N VAL A 658 -7.06 -34.27 13.50
CA VAL A 658 -7.79 -34.04 14.76
C VAL A 658 -6.82 -33.56 15.82
N ASP A 659 -7.13 -32.42 16.44
CA ASP A 659 -6.39 -31.85 17.55
C ASP A 659 -7.25 -31.96 18.83
N LEU A 660 -6.80 -32.77 19.81
CA LEU A 660 -7.51 -33.04 21.06
C LEU A 660 -6.76 -32.42 22.25
N ALA A 661 -7.33 -31.41 22.89
CA ALA A 661 -6.86 -30.91 24.18
C ALA A 661 -7.54 -31.67 25.33
N VAL A 662 -6.78 -32.00 26.36
CA VAL A 662 -7.23 -32.79 27.51
C VAL A 662 -7.13 -31.96 28.78
N VAL A 663 -8.26 -31.83 29.49
CA VAL A 663 -8.37 -31.09 30.74
C VAL A 663 -8.78 -32.04 31.86
N ALA A 664 -7.89 -32.19 32.84
CA ALA A 664 -8.19 -32.90 34.09
C ALA A 664 -9.06 -32.03 34.99
N THR A 665 -10.25 -32.50 35.36
CA THR A 665 -11.20 -31.74 36.19
C THR A 665 -11.01 -31.99 37.68
N GLY A 666 -10.15 -32.94 38.07
CA GLY A 666 -9.97 -33.32 39.47
C GLY A 666 -11.27 -33.84 40.07
N SER A 667 -11.73 -33.22 41.15
CA SER A 667 -13.01 -33.53 41.80
C SER A 667 -14.21 -32.80 41.21
N LEU A 668 -13.99 -31.88 40.25
CA LEU A 668 -15.09 -31.18 39.59
C LEU A 668 -15.77 -32.11 38.59
N ASP A 669 -17.10 -32.14 38.64
CA ASP A 669 -17.95 -32.79 37.64
C ASP A 669 -17.61 -32.25 36.23
N PRO A 670 -17.17 -33.11 35.29
CA PRO A 670 -16.82 -32.70 33.93
C PRO A 670 -17.90 -31.91 33.19
N THR A 671 -19.19 -32.14 33.50
CA THR A 671 -20.30 -31.39 32.89
C THR A 671 -20.32 -29.91 33.27
N LYS A 672 -19.72 -29.56 34.42
CA LYS A 672 -19.60 -28.19 34.93
C LYS A 672 -18.26 -27.54 34.61
N ALA A 673 -17.38 -28.25 33.90
CA ALA A 673 -16.01 -27.82 33.65
C ALA A 673 -15.96 -26.48 32.89
N VAL A 674 -16.79 -26.30 31.87
CA VAL A 674 -16.83 -25.05 31.09
C VAL A 674 -17.25 -23.87 31.97
N ASP A 675 -18.34 -24.00 32.73
CA ASP A 675 -18.88 -22.90 33.56
C ASP A 675 -17.94 -22.54 34.72
N ARG A 676 -17.31 -23.55 35.34
CA ARG A 676 -16.42 -23.38 36.51
C ARG A 676 -14.95 -23.45 36.14
N ARG A 677 -14.60 -23.22 34.88
CA ARG A 677 -13.23 -23.37 34.33
C ARG A 677 -12.16 -22.57 35.07
N ALA A 678 -12.51 -21.45 35.69
CA ALA A 678 -11.61 -20.63 36.51
C ALA A 678 -11.05 -21.38 37.74
N GLU A 679 -11.73 -22.43 38.20
CA GLU A 679 -11.31 -23.25 39.35
C GLU A 679 -10.30 -24.33 38.98
N LEU A 680 -10.11 -24.60 37.69
CA LEU A 680 -9.25 -25.68 37.17
C LEU A 680 -7.82 -25.21 36.84
N GLY A 681 -7.51 -23.94 37.13
CA GLY A 681 -6.24 -23.31 36.80
C GLY A 681 -6.22 -22.66 35.41
N GLU A 682 -5.23 -21.81 35.17
CA GLU A 682 -5.18 -20.94 33.98
C GLU A 682 -5.16 -21.72 32.66
N ALA A 683 -4.33 -22.76 32.57
CA ALA A 683 -4.21 -23.56 31.35
C ALA A 683 -5.52 -24.26 30.98
N ALA A 684 -6.18 -24.89 31.97
CA ALA A 684 -7.49 -25.52 31.81
C ALA A 684 -8.56 -24.49 31.44
N ALA A 685 -8.55 -23.32 32.09
CA ALA A 685 -9.47 -22.22 31.80
C ALA A 685 -9.35 -21.72 30.35
N VAL A 686 -8.12 -21.63 29.84
CA VAL A 686 -7.84 -21.23 28.45
C VAL A 686 -8.29 -22.29 27.44
N ALA A 687 -8.06 -23.58 27.68
CA ALA A 687 -8.55 -24.64 26.80
C ALA A 687 -10.08 -24.72 26.77
N LEU A 688 -10.72 -24.68 27.93
CA LEU A 688 -12.18 -24.71 28.03
C LEU A 688 -12.84 -23.43 27.50
N SER A 689 -12.12 -22.29 27.46
CA SER A 689 -12.65 -21.06 26.85
C SER A 689 -12.97 -21.24 25.38
N ALA A 690 -12.35 -22.19 24.66
CA ALA A 690 -12.65 -22.44 23.25
C ALA A 690 -14.12 -22.84 23.01
N VAL A 691 -14.78 -23.46 24.01
CA VAL A 691 -16.22 -23.78 23.96
C VAL A 691 -17.05 -22.51 24.06
N SER A 692 -16.81 -21.71 25.12
CA SER A 692 -17.56 -20.48 25.38
C SER A 692 -17.23 -19.36 24.39
N ASP A 693 -16.04 -19.35 23.81
CA ASP A 693 -15.63 -18.36 22.81
C ASP A 693 -16.43 -18.55 21.52
N ALA A 694 -16.56 -19.79 21.06
CA ALA A 694 -17.37 -20.11 19.89
C ALA A 694 -18.87 -19.83 20.11
N GLU A 695 -19.39 -20.10 21.30
CA GLU A 695 -20.77 -19.72 21.68
C GLU A 695 -20.96 -18.20 21.70
N ALA A 696 -19.99 -17.46 22.24
CA ALA A 696 -20.04 -16.00 22.28
C ALA A 696 -19.95 -15.37 20.88
N VAL A 697 -19.15 -15.94 19.96
CA VAL A 697 -19.14 -15.52 18.54
C VAL A 697 -20.51 -15.73 17.90
N LEU A 698 -21.11 -16.91 18.08
CA LEU A 698 -22.44 -17.21 17.55
C LEU A 698 -23.51 -16.29 18.14
N ALA A 699 -23.46 -16.05 19.45
CA ALA A 699 -24.36 -15.12 20.13
C ALA A 699 -24.19 -13.67 19.61
N SER A 700 -22.96 -13.25 19.32
CA SER A 700 -22.68 -11.93 18.75
C SER A 700 -23.23 -11.76 17.34
N ALA A 701 -23.34 -12.82 16.54
CA ALA A 701 -24.00 -12.76 15.23
C ALA A 701 -25.53 -12.65 15.35
N GLY A 702 -26.11 -13.06 16.50
CA GLY A 702 -27.54 -12.98 16.77
C GLY A 702 -28.38 -13.72 15.73
N SER A 703 -29.41 -13.04 15.20
CA SER A 703 -30.28 -13.59 14.13
C SER A 703 -29.58 -13.76 12.78
N HIS A 704 -28.34 -13.28 12.62
CA HIS A 704 -27.59 -13.29 11.36
C HIS A 704 -26.63 -14.49 11.23
N GLY A 705 -26.83 -15.57 11.99
CA GLY A 705 -25.97 -16.76 12.02
C GLY A 705 -25.57 -17.32 10.63
N PRO A 706 -26.51 -17.55 9.69
CA PRO A 706 -26.16 -18.03 8.35
C PRO A 706 -25.29 -17.05 7.55
N ALA A 707 -25.55 -15.73 7.68
CA ALA A 707 -24.78 -14.69 7.01
C ALA A 707 -23.35 -14.61 7.58
N PHE A 708 -23.21 -14.69 8.91
CA PHE A 708 -21.92 -14.84 9.59
C PHE A 708 -21.15 -16.06 9.07
N ALA A 709 -21.77 -17.24 9.04
CA ALA A 709 -21.09 -18.48 8.65
C ALA A 709 -20.59 -18.41 7.20
N GLY A 710 -21.39 -17.84 6.29
CA GLY A 710 -21.00 -17.59 4.90
C GLY A 710 -19.82 -16.62 4.79
N LEU A 711 -19.92 -15.45 5.44
CA LEU A 711 -18.87 -14.42 5.44
C LEU A 711 -17.56 -14.96 6.04
N ALA A 712 -17.63 -15.62 7.20
CA ALA A 712 -16.46 -16.15 7.88
C ALA A 712 -15.72 -17.20 7.03
N ARG A 713 -16.44 -18.04 6.26
CA ARG A 713 -15.79 -18.97 5.30
C ARG A 713 -15.06 -18.21 4.20
N GLN A 714 -15.68 -17.20 3.60
CA GLN A 714 -15.04 -16.39 2.56
C GLN A 714 -13.80 -15.66 3.07
N VAL A 715 -13.90 -14.97 4.21
CA VAL A 715 -12.78 -14.26 4.83
C VAL A 715 -11.64 -15.20 5.19
N LYS A 716 -11.94 -16.38 5.76
CA LYS A 716 -10.89 -17.36 6.11
C LYS A 716 -10.24 -17.97 4.87
N ALA A 717 -10.99 -18.24 3.81
CA ALA A 717 -10.43 -18.72 2.55
C ALA A 717 -9.50 -17.67 1.93
N TRP A 718 -9.91 -16.41 1.93
CA TRP A 718 -9.08 -15.28 1.53
C TRP A 718 -7.82 -15.15 2.39
N ALA A 719 -7.95 -15.08 3.72
CA ALA A 719 -6.81 -14.97 4.63
C ALA A 719 -5.82 -16.12 4.45
N LYS A 720 -6.31 -17.34 4.21
CA LYS A 720 -5.50 -18.51 3.88
C LYS A 720 -4.74 -18.32 2.57
N ALA A 721 -5.42 -17.94 1.49
CA ALA A 721 -4.80 -17.68 0.19
C ALA A 721 -3.74 -16.56 0.25
N ARG A 722 -3.91 -15.61 1.16
CA ARG A 722 -2.97 -14.48 1.37
C ARG A 722 -1.86 -14.76 2.40
N GLY A 723 -1.90 -15.89 3.11
CA GLY A 723 -0.90 -16.24 4.13
C GLY A 723 -1.01 -15.42 5.42
N LEU A 724 -2.22 -15.01 5.78
CA LEU A 724 -2.53 -14.20 6.97
C LEU A 724 -3.13 -15.04 8.11
N ASP A 725 -3.26 -16.36 7.94
CA ASP A 725 -4.14 -17.24 8.70
C ASP A 725 -3.46 -18.05 9.83
N SER A 726 -2.33 -17.60 10.36
CA SER A 726 -1.56 -18.41 11.32
C SER A 726 -0.85 -17.61 12.41
N ALA A 727 -1.31 -17.76 13.65
CA ALA A 727 -0.72 -17.09 14.80
C ALA A 727 0.76 -17.46 15.07
N PRO A 728 1.21 -18.72 14.96
CA PRO A 728 2.64 -19.04 15.10
C PRO A 728 3.54 -18.31 14.10
N PHE A 729 2.99 -17.92 12.94
CA PHE A 729 3.69 -17.21 11.87
C PHE A 729 3.35 -15.71 11.84
N GLY A 730 2.84 -15.17 12.95
CA GLY A 730 2.56 -13.74 13.14
C GLY A 730 1.18 -13.29 12.65
N GLY A 731 0.47 -14.09 11.85
CA GLY A 731 -0.85 -13.75 11.31
C GLY A 731 -1.98 -13.83 12.34
N LEU A 732 -3.22 -13.62 11.88
CA LEU A 732 -4.42 -13.66 12.71
C LEU A 732 -4.95 -15.10 12.86
N PRO A 733 -5.31 -15.56 14.08
CA PRO A 733 -5.91 -16.87 14.26
C PRO A 733 -7.34 -16.90 13.68
N GLY A 734 -7.83 -18.09 13.34
CA GLY A 734 -9.19 -18.25 12.82
C GLY A 734 -10.30 -17.68 13.72
N LEU A 735 -10.09 -17.66 15.05
CA LEU A 735 -11.00 -17.02 16.00
C LEU A 735 -11.08 -15.50 15.76
N ALA A 736 -9.96 -14.82 15.54
CA ALA A 736 -9.93 -13.38 15.29
C ALA A 736 -10.75 -13.03 14.04
N TRP A 737 -10.51 -13.73 12.93
CA TRP A 737 -11.32 -13.57 11.70
C TRP A 737 -12.81 -13.82 11.92
N SER A 738 -13.16 -14.78 12.78
CA SER A 738 -14.56 -15.09 13.11
C SER A 738 -15.21 -13.99 13.96
N VAL A 739 -14.47 -13.38 14.89
CA VAL A 739 -14.94 -12.22 15.68
C VAL A 739 -15.22 -11.03 14.76
N LEU A 740 -14.30 -10.73 13.83
CA LEU A 740 -14.49 -9.65 12.86
C LEU A 740 -15.73 -9.91 11.98
N ALA A 741 -15.87 -11.13 11.45
CA ALA A 741 -17.00 -11.50 10.60
C ALA A 741 -18.35 -11.49 11.35
N ALA A 742 -18.39 -11.95 12.61
CA ALA A 742 -19.61 -11.95 13.41
C ALA A 742 -20.07 -10.53 13.72
N ARG A 743 -19.14 -9.63 14.04
CA ARG A 743 -19.45 -8.21 14.23
C ARG A 743 -20.00 -7.57 12.96
N THR A 744 -19.33 -7.77 11.82
CA THR A 744 -19.82 -7.26 10.52
C THR A 744 -21.21 -7.80 10.20
N ALA A 745 -21.46 -9.10 10.36
CA ALA A 745 -22.77 -9.70 10.10
C ALA A 745 -23.87 -9.14 11.00
N SER A 746 -23.55 -8.82 12.26
CA SER A 746 -24.50 -8.22 13.20
C SER A 746 -24.80 -6.75 12.89
N GLU A 747 -23.80 -5.97 12.46
CA GLU A 747 -23.93 -4.53 12.24
C GLU A 747 -24.48 -4.17 10.84
N ALA A 748 -24.37 -5.09 9.87
CA ALA A 748 -24.72 -4.84 8.47
C ALA A 748 -26.22 -4.78 8.13
N GLY A 749 -27.14 -5.03 9.08
CA GLY A 749 -28.58 -4.86 8.82
C GLY A 749 -29.19 -5.77 7.73
N GLY A 750 -28.62 -6.95 7.49
CA GLY A 750 -29.16 -7.94 6.55
C GLY A 750 -28.71 -7.80 5.09
N LEU A 751 -27.53 -7.21 4.83
CA LEU A 751 -26.96 -7.11 3.48
C LEU A 751 -26.91 -8.47 2.74
N PRO A 752 -27.09 -8.48 1.40
CA PRO A 752 -26.81 -9.64 0.57
C PRO A 752 -25.36 -10.12 0.73
N PRO A 753 -25.05 -11.41 0.49
CA PRO A 753 -23.71 -11.97 0.73
C PRO A 753 -22.54 -11.22 0.07
N ALA A 754 -22.72 -10.75 -1.18
CA ALA A 754 -21.68 -10.02 -1.89
C ALA A 754 -21.41 -8.64 -1.27
N ASP A 755 -22.48 -7.92 -0.90
CA ASP A 755 -22.36 -6.60 -0.27
C ASP A 755 -21.89 -6.71 1.18
N LEU A 756 -22.25 -7.78 1.88
CA LEU A 756 -21.74 -8.10 3.21
C LEU A 756 -20.22 -8.35 3.18
N LEU A 757 -19.73 -9.06 2.16
CA LEU A 757 -18.30 -9.28 1.96
C LEU A 757 -17.57 -7.96 1.64
N ARG A 758 -18.12 -7.12 0.75
CA ARG A 758 -17.59 -5.77 0.48
C ARG A 758 -17.54 -4.92 1.75
N HIS A 759 -18.62 -4.94 2.53
CA HIS A 759 -18.73 -4.20 3.78
C HIS A 759 -17.70 -4.67 4.81
N PHE A 760 -17.44 -5.98 4.90
CA PHE A 760 -16.36 -6.52 5.73
C PHE A 760 -15.01 -5.89 5.37
N PHE A 761 -14.61 -5.96 4.09
CA PHE A 761 -13.31 -5.44 3.68
C PHE A 761 -13.22 -3.92 3.84
N ALA A 762 -14.27 -3.18 3.48
CA ALA A 762 -14.33 -1.72 3.67
C ALA A 762 -14.17 -1.32 5.14
N THR A 763 -14.93 -1.96 6.04
CA THR A 763 -14.90 -1.65 7.48
C THR A 763 -13.54 -1.92 8.09
N TRP A 764 -12.94 -3.09 7.80
CA TRP A 764 -11.69 -3.49 8.44
C TRP A 764 -10.44 -2.89 7.77
N ALA A 765 -10.51 -2.50 6.49
CA ALA A 765 -9.44 -1.73 5.84
C ALA A 765 -9.33 -0.31 6.41
N ALA A 766 -10.47 0.31 6.78
CA ALA A 766 -10.51 1.65 7.37
C ALA A 766 -10.47 1.64 8.91
N TRP A 767 -10.32 0.48 9.55
CA TRP A 767 -10.35 0.37 11.01
C TRP A 767 -9.09 0.97 11.65
N ASP A 768 -9.28 1.83 12.65
CA ASP A 768 -8.17 2.30 13.48
C ASP A 768 -7.72 1.19 14.44
N TRP A 769 -6.65 0.48 14.09
CA TRP A 769 -6.13 -0.65 14.88
C TRP A 769 -5.60 -0.26 16.27
N ARG A 770 -5.52 1.03 16.61
CA ARG A 770 -5.32 1.50 17.99
C ARG A 770 -6.54 1.20 18.88
N GLU A 771 -7.73 1.12 18.28
CA GLU A 771 -8.96 0.75 18.96
C GLU A 771 -9.10 -0.79 19.01
N PRO A 772 -9.17 -1.38 20.22
CA PRO A 772 -9.30 -2.82 20.36
C PRO A 772 -10.67 -3.31 19.88
N VAL A 773 -10.70 -4.47 19.24
CA VAL A 773 -11.95 -5.16 18.89
C VAL A 773 -12.33 -6.12 20.01
N GLY A 774 -13.42 -5.79 20.71
CA GLY A 774 -13.90 -6.53 21.89
C GLY A 774 -13.65 -5.77 23.20
N ARG A 775 -14.17 -6.29 24.32
CA ARG A 775 -14.07 -5.64 25.64
C ARG A 775 -12.92 -6.21 26.46
N LEU A 776 -11.78 -5.52 26.52
CA LEU A 776 -10.74 -5.82 27.51
C LEU A 776 -11.19 -5.31 28.89
N VAL A 777 -11.17 -6.18 29.89
CA VAL A 777 -11.71 -5.87 31.23
C VAL A 777 -10.71 -5.04 32.07
N GLU A 778 -9.43 -5.03 31.71
CA GLU A 778 -8.39 -4.15 32.29
C GLU A 778 -7.44 -3.63 31.20
N PRO A 779 -6.84 -2.43 31.35
CA PRO A 779 -5.69 -2.06 30.54
C PRO A 779 -4.61 -3.12 30.74
N VAL A 780 -4.05 -3.66 29.65
CA VAL A 780 -3.02 -4.72 29.66
C VAL A 780 -1.76 -4.22 30.38
N ARG A 781 -1.77 -4.19 31.71
CA ARG A 781 -0.61 -3.91 32.56
C ARG A 781 0.09 -5.24 32.81
N GLY A 782 1.13 -5.54 32.03
CA GLY A 782 1.91 -6.76 32.27
C GLY A 782 2.78 -7.27 31.11
N LEU A 783 2.59 -6.79 29.88
CA LEU A 783 3.57 -7.01 28.80
C LEU A 783 4.66 -5.94 28.88
N VAL A 784 5.48 -6.02 29.92
CA VAL A 784 6.62 -5.14 30.17
C VAL A 784 7.73 -5.51 29.21
N GLY A 785 7.97 -4.64 28.22
CA GLY A 785 9.11 -4.74 27.30
C GLY A 785 9.17 -3.63 26.24
N THR A 786 8.04 -3.08 25.80
CA THR A 786 8.01 -2.02 24.77
C THR A 786 7.06 -0.90 25.20
N SER A 787 7.51 0.36 25.15
CA SER A 787 6.75 1.56 25.55
C SER A 787 5.54 1.90 24.64
N GLY A 788 4.99 0.94 23.90
CA GLY A 788 3.80 1.09 23.05
C GLY A 788 3.01 -0.22 23.06
N GLY A 789 1.68 -0.15 23.10
CA GLY A 789 0.78 -1.32 23.15
C GLY A 789 0.90 -2.28 21.95
N LEU A 790 0.06 -3.31 21.91
CA LEU A 790 0.02 -4.25 20.78
C LEU A 790 -0.34 -3.51 19.47
N PRO A 791 0.32 -3.82 18.33
CA PRO A 791 0.04 -3.13 17.05
C PRO A 791 -1.41 -3.25 16.57
N LEU A 792 -2.06 -4.38 16.89
CA LEU A 792 -3.45 -4.68 16.58
C LEU A 792 -3.99 -5.57 17.70
N THR A 793 -5.16 -5.21 18.24
CA THR A 793 -5.79 -5.96 19.34
C THR A 793 -7.18 -6.47 19.00
N ILE A 794 -7.33 -7.79 18.94
CA ILE A 794 -8.64 -8.47 18.93
C ILE A 794 -8.70 -9.34 20.18
N ALA A 795 -9.74 -9.14 21.00
CA ALA A 795 -9.91 -9.85 22.25
C ALA A 795 -10.71 -11.15 22.05
N THR A 796 -10.43 -12.18 22.86
CA THR A 796 -11.31 -13.34 22.98
C THR A 796 -12.67 -12.90 23.54
N PRO A 797 -13.79 -13.45 23.02
CA PRO A 797 -15.11 -12.95 23.36
C PRO A 797 -15.63 -13.44 24.73
N SER A 798 -15.00 -14.46 25.35
CA SER A 798 -15.38 -14.97 26.67
C SER A 798 -14.19 -15.00 27.66
N ALA A 799 -14.51 -15.10 28.95
CA ALA A 799 -13.50 -15.16 30.01
C ALA A 799 -12.66 -16.46 29.93
N PRO A 800 -11.34 -16.43 30.24
CA PRO A 800 -10.53 -15.25 30.51
C PRO A 800 -10.30 -14.43 29.22
N VAL A 801 -10.73 -13.16 29.25
CA VAL A 801 -10.63 -12.26 28.10
C VAL A 801 -9.17 -11.83 27.92
N ARG A 802 -8.63 -12.10 26.75
CA ARG A 802 -7.22 -11.83 26.40
C ARG A 802 -7.10 -11.40 24.94
N PRO A 803 -6.05 -10.65 24.57
CA PRO A 803 -5.70 -10.50 23.16
C PRO A 803 -5.41 -11.88 22.53
N CYS A 804 -6.00 -12.16 21.37
CA CYS A 804 -5.66 -13.31 20.53
C CYS A 804 -4.74 -12.93 19.35
N THR A 805 -4.14 -11.74 19.42
CA THR A 805 -3.32 -11.12 18.38
C THR A 805 -2.00 -10.60 18.91
N ASP A 806 -1.53 -11.11 20.05
CA ASP A 806 -0.29 -10.68 20.71
C ASP A 806 0.98 -11.06 19.92
N GLN A 807 0.86 -11.95 18.93
CA GLN A 807 1.88 -12.29 17.96
C GLN A 807 2.07 -11.27 16.83
N VAL A 808 1.11 -10.36 16.62
CA VAL A 808 1.09 -9.50 15.43
C VAL A 808 2.13 -8.41 15.57
N THR A 809 3.09 -8.36 14.64
CA THR A 809 4.07 -7.28 14.54
C THR A 809 3.47 -6.06 13.83
N THR A 810 4.13 -4.90 13.93
CA THR A 810 3.73 -3.69 13.20
C THR A 810 3.66 -3.93 11.69
N GLY A 811 4.68 -4.57 11.11
CA GLY A 811 4.70 -4.93 9.69
C GLY A 811 3.58 -5.90 9.29
N MET A 812 3.21 -6.86 10.16
CA MET A 812 2.07 -7.75 9.89
C MET A 812 0.73 -7.00 9.95
N ARG A 813 0.54 -6.07 10.89
CA ARG A 813 -0.65 -5.20 10.91
C ARG A 813 -0.75 -4.42 9.60
N ASP A 814 0.35 -3.83 9.14
CA ASP A 814 0.36 -3.06 7.89
C ASP A 814 0.02 -3.92 6.68
N LEU A 815 0.57 -5.13 6.61
CA LEU A 815 0.22 -6.10 5.59
C LEU A 815 -1.27 -6.47 5.65
N ILE A 816 -1.82 -6.75 6.83
CA ILE A 816 -3.26 -7.06 6.98
C ILE A 816 -4.12 -5.90 6.45
N THR A 817 -3.80 -4.66 6.81
CA THR A 817 -4.52 -3.46 6.33
C THR A 817 -4.43 -3.32 4.81
N GLN A 818 -3.23 -3.44 4.23
CA GLN A 818 -3.02 -3.38 2.79
C GLN A 818 -3.80 -4.47 2.04
N GLU A 819 -3.82 -5.69 2.58
CA GLU A 819 -4.52 -6.81 1.98
C GLU A 819 -6.05 -6.64 2.08
N LEU A 820 -6.56 -6.14 3.20
CA LEU A 820 -7.98 -5.80 3.38
C LEU A 820 -8.41 -4.71 2.38
N PHE A 821 -7.59 -3.66 2.24
CA PHE A 821 -7.85 -2.56 1.31
C PHE A 821 -7.84 -3.06 -0.15
N ARG A 822 -6.84 -3.85 -0.55
CA ARG A 822 -6.78 -4.45 -1.88
C ARG A 822 -7.99 -5.33 -2.18
N ALA A 823 -8.44 -6.13 -1.20
CA ALA A 823 -9.61 -6.97 -1.38
C ALA A 823 -10.88 -6.14 -1.57
N TRP A 824 -11.00 -5.00 -0.88
CA TRP A 824 -12.07 -4.04 -1.09
C TRP A 824 -12.02 -3.42 -2.49
N GLU A 825 -10.88 -2.89 -2.93
CA GLU A 825 -10.70 -2.29 -4.27
C GLU A 825 -11.09 -3.27 -5.39
N LEU A 826 -10.59 -4.50 -5.32
CA LEU A 826 -10.90 -5.52 -6.33
C LEU A 826 -12.41 -5.78 -6.44
N LEU A 827 -13.14 -5.78 -5.32
CA LEU A 827 -14.60 -5.99 -5.31
C LEU A 827 -15.39 -4.76 -5.80
N GLU A 828 -14.86 -3.54 -5.61
CA GLU A 828 -15.43 -2.29 -6.15
C GLU A 828 -15.23 -2.21 -7.68
N GLU A 829 -14.09 -2.68 -8.18
CA GLU A 829 -13.80 -2.80 -9.61
C GLU A 829 -14.56 -3.94 -10.31
N GLY A 830 -15.35 -4.70 -9.55
CA GLY A 830 -16.21 -5.77 -10.07
C GLY A 830 -15.53 -7.13 -10.21
N SER A 831 -14.36 -7.34 -9.58
CA SER A 831 -13.70 -8.65 -9.55
C SER A 831 -14.55 -9.69 -8.81
N ALA A 832 -14.55 -10.91 -9.33
CA ALA A 832 -15.15 -12.05 -8.63
C ALA A 832 -14.35 -12.44 -7.39
N PHE A 833 -14.99 -13.11 -6.42
CA PHE A 833 -14.32 -13.62 -5.21
C PHE A 833 -13.12 -14.53 -5.52
N SER A 834 -13.13 -15.26 -6.63
CA SER A 834 -11.99 -16.07 -7.06
C SER A 834 -10.72 -15.24 -7.28
N GLY A 835 -10.83 -13.99 -7.74
CA GLY A 835 -9.69 -13.08 -7.89
C GLY A 835 -9.05 -12.67 -6.56
N LEU A 836 -9.83 -12.67 -5.46
CA LEU A 836 -9.32 -12.42 -4.11
C LEU A 836 -8.50 -13.60 -3.58
N LEU A 837 -8.66 -14.80 -4.15
CA LEU A 837 -7.92 -16.01 -3.77
C LEU A 837 -6.60 -16.19 -4.52
N THR A 838 -6.25 -15.25 -5.41
CA THR A 838 -4.93 -15.20 -6.03
C THR A 838 -3.88 -14.94 -4.94
N PRO A 839 -2.75 -15.67 -4.89
CA PRO A 839 -1.70 -15.42 -3.91
C PRO A 839 -1.04 -14.04 -4.08
N PRO A 840 -0.45 -13.47 -3.01
CA PRO A 840 0.33 -12.24 -3.13
C PRO A 840 1.59 -12.46 -4.00
N PRO A 841 2.05 -11.44 -4.74
CA PRO A 841 3.27 -11.52 -5.53
C PRO A 841 4.51 -11.42 -4.63
N LEU A 842 4.77 -12.43 -3.80
CA LEU A 842 5.77 -12.36 -2.72
C LEU A 842 7.20 -12.11 -3.22
N HIS A 843 7.57 -12.65 -4.38
CA HIS A 843 8.87 -12.40 -5.03
C HIS A 843 9.07 -10.97 -5.50
N ARG A 844 7.99 -10.18 -5.64
CA ARG A 844 8.04 -8.74 -5.86
C ARG A 844 8.15 -7.94 -4.55
N ARG A 845 7.68 -8.51 -3.43
CA ARG A 845 7.72 -7.87 -2.09
C ARG A 845 9.05 -8.06 -1.36
N HIS A 846 9.72 -9.18 -1.62
CA HIS A 846 10.89 -9.58 -0.85
C HIS A 846 12.11 -9.74 -1.76
N ALA A 847 13.19 -9.02 -1.41
CA ALA A 847 14.46 -9.13 -2.11
C ALA A 847 15.20 -10.42 -1.75
N ALA A 848 15.01 -10.92 -0.52
CA ALA A 848 15.57 -12.18 -0.05
C ALA A 848 14.65 -12.86 0.96
N TRP A 849 15.02 -14.10 1.32
CA TRP A 849 14.26 -14.97 2.20
C TRP A 849 15.17 -15.55 3.29
N ALA A 850 14.60 -15.78 4.47
CA ALA A 850 15.16 -16.71 5.44
C ALA A 850 14.39 -18.03 5.35
N VAL A 851 15.11 -19.12 5.10
CA VAL A 851 14.56 -20.47 4.95
C VAL A 851 14.85 -21.26 6.20
N VAL A 852 13.80 -21.62 6.93
CA VAL A 852 13.87 -22.54 8.07
C VAL A 852 13.71 -23.96 7.54
N THR A 853 14.76 -24.78 7.62
CA THR A 853 14.71 -26.20 7.27
C THR A 853 14.62 -27.02 8.53
N VAL A 854 13.69 -27.96 8.58
CA VAL A 854 13.49 -28.91 9.67
C VAL A 854 13.68 -30.31 9.09
N ASP A 855 14.81 -30.93 9.42
CA ASP A 855 15.14 -32.30 9.07
C ASP A 855 14.93 -33.22 10.29
N GLY A 856 14.34 -34.39 10.07
CA GLY A 856 13.93 -35.32 11.13
C GLY A 856 15.07 -36.06 11.83
N GLY A 857 16.32 -35.84 11.40
CA GLY A 857 17.49 -36.55 11.92
C GLY A 857 17.39 -38.08 11.76
N ALA A 858 18.30 -38.82 12.39
CA ALA A 858 18.36 -40.29 12.32
C ALA A 858 17.18 -41.00 13.02
N ASP A 859 16.48 -40.31 13.93
CA ASP A 859 15.37 -40.86 14.74
C ASP A 859 13.99 -40.65 14.10
N GLY A 860 13.92 -39.94 12.96
CA GLY A 860 12.70 -39.74 12.17
C GLY A 860 11.64 -38.81 12.81
N ILE A 861 11.90 -38.26 14.00
CA ILE A 861 11.00 -37.34 14.69
C ILE A 861 11.38 -35.89 14.33
N ALA A 862 10.64 -35.28 13.41
CA ALA A 862 10.81 -33.87 13.07
C ALA A 862 10.43 -32.97 14.26
N ASP A 863 11.35 -32.09 14.69
CA ASP A 863 11.14 -31.04 15.69
C ASP A 863 10.17 -29.92 15.21
N GLU A 864 9.35 -30.17 14.17
CA GLU A 864 8.48 -29.19 13.51
C GLU A 864 7.54 -28.48 14.50
N GLY A 865 6.94 -29.22 15.44
CA GLY A 865 6.08 -28.62 16.47
C GLY A 865 6.82 -27.62 17.36
N ARG A 866 8.07 -27.94 17.74
CA ARG A 866 8.92 -27.05 18.53
C ARG A 866 9.38 -25.84 17.73
N VAL A 867 9.71 -26.04 16.45
CA VAL A 867 10.06 -24.94 15.53
C VAL A 867 8.88 -23.98 15.37
N ARG A 868 7.67 -24.49 15.14
CA ARG A 868 6.43 -23.68 15.07
C ARG A 868 6.20 -22.92 16.39
N GLY A 869 6.46 -23.54 17.54
CA GLY A 869 6.39 -22.87 18.85
C GLY A 869 7.39 -21.73 19.02
N ARG A 870 8.53 -21.75 18.32
CA ARG A 870 9.54 -20.68 18.35
C ARG A 870 9.44 -19.68 17.20
N MET A 871 8.60 -19.95 16.20
CA MET A 871 8.45 -19.14 14.99
C MET A 871 8.05 -17.70 15.31
N ARG A 872 7.13 -17.47 16.25
CA ARG A 872 6.77 -16.13 16.71
C ARG A 872 7.99 -15.34 17.20
N ALA A 873 8.79 -15.92 18.10
CA ALA A 873 9.97 -15.25 18.64
C ALA A 873 11.08 -15.06 17.58
N LEU A 874 11.18 -15.98 16.62
CA LEU A 874 12.06 -15.83 15.46
C LEU A 874 11.65 -14.63 14.61
N ILE A 875 10.36 -14.49 14.28
CA ILE A 875 9.82 -13.38 13.49
C ILE A 875 9.99 -12.05 14.23
N THR A 876 9.72 -12.01 15.54
CA THR A 876 9.92 -10.80 16.35
C THR A 876 11.35 -10.30 16.29
N ASP A 877 12.34 -11.19 16.43
CA ASP A 877 13.75 -10.82 16.33
C ASP A 877 14.16 -10.40 14.91
N LEU A 878 13.63 -11.07 13.89
CA LEU A 878 13.88 -10.70 12.50
C LEU A 878 13.28 -9.32 12.17
N ALA A 879 12.13 -8.99 12.75
CA ALA A 879 11.46 -7.71 12.55
C ALA A 879 12.27 -6.51 13.07
N GLU A 880 13.21 -6.72 14.00
CA GLU A 880 14.12 -5.66 14.46
C GLU A 880 15.07 -5.19 13.34
N ALA A 881 15.55 -6.12 12.51
CA ALA A 881 16.46 -5.83 11.40
C ALA A 881 15.74 -5.70 10.05
N ALA A 882 14.56 -6.31 9.92
CA ALA A 882 13.72 -6.31 8.72
C ALA A 882 12.24 -6.12 9.10
N PRO A 883 11.79 -4.88 9.34
CA PRO A 883 10.43 -4.58 9.81
C PRO A 883 9.32 -5.17 8.91
N ASP A 884 9.58 -5.28 7.61
CA ASP A 884 8.67 -5.83 6.60
C ASP A 884 8.77 -7.35 6.44
N CYS A 885 9.38 -8.05 7.41
CA CYS A 885 9.48 -9.50 7.33
C CYS A 885 8.13 -10.20 7.49
N HIS A 886 7.87 -11.19 6.66
CA HIS A 886 6.61 -11.95 6.65
C HIS A 886 6.89 -13.44 6.51
N ALA A 887 6.35 -14.25 7.42
CA ALA A 887 6.51 -15.69 7.37
C ALA A 887 5.34 -16.34 6.62
N TRP A 888 5.64 -17.11 5.59
CA TRP A 888 4.63 -17.93 4.93
C TRP A 888 4.25 -19.11 5.85
N PRO A 889 2.96 -19.28 6.18
CA PRO A 889 2.55 -20.18 7.26
C PRO A 889 2.59 -21.67 6.91
N ARG A 890 2.90 -21.99 5.65
CA ARG A 890 2.91 -23.35 5.12
C ARG A 890 4.31 -23.70 4.62
N PRO A 891 4.77 -24.94 4.82
CA PRO A 891 6.06 -25.33 4.28
C PRO A 891 5.97 -25.55 2.76
N PHE A 892 7.00 -25.15 2.01
CA PHE A 892 7.05 -25.34 0.55
C PHE A 892 7.70 -26.68 0.14
N THR A 893 8.31 -27.39 1.08
CA THR A 893 8.65 -28.82 0.98
C THR A 893 8.28 -29.51 2.27
N THR A 894 7.96 -30.81 2.24
CA THR A 894 7.55 -31.58 3.43
C THR A 894 8.61 -32.56 3.95
N ALA A 895 9.59 -32.95 3.13
CA ALA A 895 10.69 -33.84 3.52
C ALA A 895 12.01 -33.41 2.85
N PRO A 896 12.88 -32.65 3.53
CA PRO A 896 12.67 -32.03 4.84
C PRO A 896 11.62 -30.91 4.77
N ALA A 897 11.00 -30.57 5.92
CA ALA A 897 10.04 -29.48 5.98
C ALA A 897 10.78 -28.14 5.84
N ARG A 898 10.36 -27.27 4.91
CA ARG A 898 10.99 -25.95 4.70
C ARG A 898 9.97 -24.83 4.72
N TYR A 899 10.19 -23.85 5.60
CA TYR A 899 9.39 -22.63 5.69
C TYR A 899 10.17 -21.45 5.16
N ALA A 900 9.46 -20.52 4.52
CA ALA A 900 10.04 -19.29 3.98
C ALA A 900 9.55 -18.08 4.80
N ILE A 901 10.50 -17.22 5.17
CA ILE A 901 10.24 -15.91 5.76
C ILE A 901 10.79 -14.88 4.78
N GLY A 902 9.92 -14.10 4.15
CA GLY A 902 10.32 -12.95 3.33
C GLY A 902 10.98 -11.88 4.19
N LEU A 903 12.06 -11.27 3.71
CA LEU A 903 12.89 -10.34 4.48
C LEU A 903 12.76 -8.88 4.02
N GLY A 904 11.63 -8.53 3.40
CA GLY A 904 11.39 -7.20 2.84
C GLY A 904 12.32 -6.83 1.67
N LEU A 905 12.34 -5.55 1.30
CA LEU A 905 13.18 -5.00 0.24
C LEU A 905 14.63 -4.74 0.70
N THR A 906 14.84 -4.56 2.00
CA THR A 906 16.14 -4.30 2.64
C THR A 906 16.52 -5.46 3.58
N PRO A 907 16.88 -6.64 3.03
CA PRO A 907 17.10 -7.82 3.84
C PRO A 907 18.36 -7.70 4.70
N PRO A 908 18.37 -8.30 5.90
CA PRO A 908 19.51 -8.29 6.79
C PRO A 908 20.65 -9.16 6.22
N THR A 909 21.85 -8.98 6.76
CA THR A 909 23.02 -9.73 6.31
C THR A 909 22.93 -11.21 6.72
N ALA A 910 23.73 -12.07 6.09
CA ALA A 910 23.82 -13.47 6.49
C ALA A 910 24.34 -13.64 7.93
N ALA A 911 25.17 -12.70 8.41
CA ALA A 911 25.67 -12.70 9.78
C ALA A 911 24.55 -12.42 10.78
N ASP A 912 23.68 -11.44 10.49
CA ASP A 912 22.51 -11.13 11.35
C ASP A 912 21.58 -12.33 11.47
N LEU A 913 21.28 -13.00 10.35
CA LEU A 913 20.46 -14.22 10.34
C LEU A 913 21.09 -15.35 11.16
N THR A 914 22.41 -15.51 11.08
CA THR A 914 23.15 -16.51 11.86
C THR A 914 23.04 -16.22 13.36
N ALA A 915 23.20 -14.96 13.78
CA ALA A 915 23.06 -14.56 15.17
C ALA A 915 21.64 -14.81 15.72
N VAL A 916 20.60 -14.54 14.92
CA VAL A 916 19.22 -14.85 15.28
C VAL A 916 19.01 -16.37 15.40
N ALA A 917 19.55 -17.16 14.46
CA ALA A 917 19.45 -18.61 14.47
C ALA A 917 20.10 -19.23 15.71
N GLU A 918 21.32 -18.81 16.07
CA GLU A 918 22.05 -19.28 17.25
C GLU A 918 21.35 -18.96 18.59
N ARG A 919 20.50 -17.93 18.59
CA ARG A 919 19.70 -17.53 19.76
C ARG A 919 18.37 -18.28 19.82
N ARG A 920 17.62 -18.34 18.71
CA ARG A 920 16.23 -18.83 18.69
C ARG A 920 16.10 -20.31 18.35
N LEU A 921 17.02 -20.87 17.58
CA LEU A 921 16.99 -22.29 17.15
C LEU A 921 17.92 -23.19 17.97
N ARG A 922 18.60 -22.64 18.98
CA ARG A 922 19.48 -23.38 19.89
C ARG A 922 18.78 -24.60 20.51
N GLY A 923 19.44 -25.75 20.46
CA GLY A 923 18.94 -27.00 21.06
C GLY A 923 17.84 -27.70 20.26
N LEU A 924 17.56 -27.27 19.02
CA LEU A 924 16.73 -28.02 18.07
C LEU A 924 17.66 -28.78 17.11
N ALA A 925 17.61 -30.11 17.13
CA ALA A 925 18.46 -30.92 16.28
C ALA A 925 17.89 -30.96 14.85
N GLY A 926 18.76 -30.92 13.83
CA GLY A 926 18.31 -30.98 12.43
C GLY A 926 17.59 -29.72 11.92
N VAL A 927 17.63 -28.60 12.67
CA VAL A 927 16.99 -27.33 12.27
C VAL A 927 18.03 -26.30 11.85
N THR A 928 17.88 -25.72 10.66
CA THR A 928 18.78 -24.68 10.14
C THR A 928 18.00 -23.47 9.64
N LEU A 929 18.61 -22.28 9.74
CA LEU A 929 18.12 -21.04 9.11
C LEU A 929 19.14 -20.57 8.07
N THR A 930 18.74 -20.48 6.81
CA THR A 930 19.64 -20.07 5.71
C THR A 930 19.06 -18.89 4.93
N ARG A 931 19.90 -17.96 4.50
CA ARG A 931 19.49 -16.90 3.57
C ARG A 931 19.40 -17.44 2.15
N ALA A 932 18.32 -17.11 1.44
CA ALA A 932 18.14 -17.41 0.03
C ALA A 932 17.81 -16.12 -0.74
N GLU A 933 18.36 -15.95 -1.95
CA GLU A 933 18.04 -14.82 -2.83
C GLU A 933 16.63 -14.96 -3.41
N GLY A 934 16.02 -13.83 -3.83
CA GLY A 934 14.61 -13.77 -4.26
C GLY A 934 14.12 -14.96 -5.10
N GLY A 935 14.78 -15.23 -6.24
CA GLY A 935 14.39 -16.32 -7.16
C GLY A 935 14.84 -17.74 -6.77
N GLU A 936 15.45 -17.95 -5.61
CA GLU A 936 15.85 -19.29 -5.14
C GLU A 936 14.71 -20.02 -4.45
N VAL A 937 13.79 -19.30 -3.82
CA VAL A 937 12.59 -19.86 -3.21
C VAL A 937 11.53 -20.07 -4.31
N PRO A 938 10.86 -21.24 -4.38
CA PRO A 938 9.81 -21.48 -5.36
C PRO A 938 8.60 -20.57 -5.10
N THR A 939 7.66 -20.54 -6.05
CA THR A 939 6.35 -19.90 -5.81
C THR A 939 5.67 -20.56 -4.61
N LEU A 940 5.42 -19.78 -3.55
CA LEU A 940 4.81 -20.27 -2.32
C LEU A 940 3.31 -20.47 -2.53
N ARG A 941 2.79 -21.58 -2.01
CA ARG A 941 1.40 -22.01 -2.14
C ARG A 941 0.78 -22.24 -0.76
#